data_AF-A0A318RV26-F1
#
_entry.id   AF-A0A318RV26-F1
#
_cell.length_a   1.000
_cell.length_b   1.000
_cell.length_c   1.000
_cell.angle_alpha   90.00
_cell.angle_beta   90.00
_cell.angle_gamma   90.00
#
_symmetry.space_group_name_H-M   'P 1'
#
loop_
_entity.id
_entity.type
_entity.pdbx_description
1 polymer ?
#
loop_
_entity_poly.entity_id
_entity_poly.type
_entity_poly.pdbx_seq_one_letter_code
_entity_poly.pdbx_strand_id
1 'polypeptide(L)'
;MVAHIAETPFPFSAVVGQEQLKLALILSAIAPEIGGVLVRGEKGTAKTTVVRALGPLLPGPSATVVELPIGATEDRVIGSLDLQKILSEGEKAFTPGLLATADGGVLYIDEVNLLADHLVDVLLDAAATGRVVIERDGVSHTQAARFVLVGTMNPEEGELRPQLLDRFGLAVDVAAPREVATRVSVIERRLAYEYDPAGFAAGFADQDAAIASAIGRARAGLDSVELPPAQLRRIAAVCLELEVDGLRGDLVVARTARAHAAWRGADRVEDIDVRRAVELALPHRRRRDPFDEPGLTEQELDEAMDKADEQSAPDEPPRSGEPEGSDPDSTPEHDPSNDRTPAESSGPQSDTPADPEPDPDPDGPGGGGVAPPGPGFAPTAASAAVKTLKVRGVGNGEPGRRSASQSIRGQAVRAVRDGGSGIHLVGTVFAAADNHARRQNARLQVLPEDIRGALRRGKEGNLVVFVLDLSGSMTARKRLDAVSGAVVSMLRDSYQRRDRVAVVTMRGAGAEITVPPTRSVDAAVRRLTGLRTGGRTPLAEGLLTSRDVVRRNSHKEPNRRPIVVVLTDGRATAGPAALARAGAAADRLRREGTSAIVIDCEQGMVRLGLARVLAGQLGGECVQIADLTAGGVAGVVRSAA
;
A
#
# COMPACT_ATOMS: atom_id res chain seq x y z
N MET A 1 -10.03 -37.66 -15.12
CA MET A 1 -9.41 -36.59 -15.93
C MET A 1 -10.51 -35.91 -16.72
N VAL A 2 -10.84 -34.66 -16.39
CA VAL A 2 -11.51 -33.79 -17.38
C VAL A 2 -10.39 -33.30 -18.28
N ALA A 3 -10.43 -33.66 -19.57
CA ALA A 3 -9.53 -33.04 -20.52
C ALA A 3 -9.97 -31.58 -20.65
N HIS A 4 -9.13 -30.64 -20.21
CA HIS A 4 -9.28 -29.27 -20.65
C HIS A 4 -9.12 -29.28 -22.17
N ILE A 5 -10.21 -28.98 -22.88
CA ILE A 5 -10.14 -28.63 -24.29
C ILE A 5 -9.19 -27.44 -24.34
N ALA A 6 -8.06 -27.58 -25.04
CA ALA A 6 -7.12 -26.50 -25.24
C ALA A 6 -7.75 -25.52 -26.23
N GLU A 7 -8.60 -24.63 -25.72
CA GLU A 7 -9.10 -23.49 -26.48
C GLU A 7 -7.90 -22.71 -27.01
N THR A 8 -7.84 -22.52 -28.33
CA THR A 8 -6.78 -21.75 -28.99
C THR A 8 -6.74 -20.36 -28.36
N PRO A 9 -5.64 -19.94 -27.71
CA PRO A 9 -5.62 -18.67 -27.00
C PRO A 9 -5.78 -17.50 -27.98
N PHE A 10 -6.38 -16.41 -27.49
CA PHE A 10 -6.48 -15.17 -28.26
C PHE A 10 -5.06 -14.65 -28.56
N PRO A 11 -4.70 -14.35 -29.83
CA PRO A 11 -3.34 -13.92 -30.19
C PRO A 11 -2.92 -12.61 -29.51
N PHE A 12 -1.63 -12.49 -29.19
CA PHE A 12 -1.10 -11.34 -28.45
C PHE A 12 -1.10 -10.07 -29.31
N SER A 13 -0.67 -10.18 -30.57
CA SER A 13 -0.72 -9.11 -31.58
C SER A 13 -2.15 -8.69 -31.94
N ALA A 14 -3.15 -9.58 -31.76
CA ALA A 14 -4.55 -9.26 -31.99
C ALA A 14 -5.16 -8.34 -30.91
N VAL A 15 -4.51 -8.14 -29.77
CA VAL A 15 -4.97 -7.21 -28.71
C VAL A 15 -4.84 -5.77 -29.22
N VAL A 16 -5.94 -5.01 -29.19
CA VAL A 16 -5.96 -3.60 -29.62
C VAL A 16 -5.50 -2.69 -28.49
N GLY A 17 -4.48 -1.86 -28.75
CA GLY A 17 -3.92 -0.94 -27.77
C GLY A 17 -3.26 -1.65 -26.59
N GLN A 18 -3.27 -0.99 -25.43
CA GLN A 18 -2.60 -1.45 -24.20
C GLN A 18 -1.08 -1.60 -24.36
N GLU A 19 -0.45 -0.73 -25.15
CA GLU A 19 0.98 -0.84 -25.51
C GLU A 19 1.93 -0.78 -24.31
N GLN A 20 1.59 -0.05 -23.23
CA GLN A 20 2.33 -0.11 -21.96
C GLN A 20 2.25 -1.50 -21.29
N LEU A 21 1.08 -2.14 -21.29
CA LEU A 21 0.92 -3.50 -20.73
C LEU A 21 1.68 -4.52 -21.57
N LYS A 22 1.51 -4.49 -22.91
CA LYS A 22 2.23 -5.37 -23.82
C LYS A 22 3.74 -5.26 -23.60
N LEU A 23 4.25 -4.03 -23.52
CA LEU A 23 5.67 -3.80 -23.28
C LEU A 23 6.11 -4.32 -21.91
N ALA A 24 5.40 -4.01 -20.81
CA ALA A 24 5.77 -4.51 -19.48
C ALA A 24 5.83 -6.05 -19.41
N LEU A 25 4.90 -6.73 -20.09
CA LEU A 25 4.89 -8.18 -20.24
C LEU A 25 6.07 -8.69 -21.09
N ILE A 26 6.39 -8.04 -22.20
CA ILE A 26 7.55 -8.36 -23.05
C ILE A 26 8.87 -8.17 -22.29
N LEU A 27 9.05 -7.05 -21.59
CA LEU A 27 10.27 -6.77 -20.80
C LEU A 27 10.45 -7.80 -19.68
N SER A 28 9.36 -8.20 -19.03
CA SER A 28 9.39 -9.25 -17.99
C SER A 28 9.60 -10.66 -18.54
N ALA A 29 9.24 -10.91 -19.81
CA ALA A 29 9.58 -12.14 -20.52
C ALA A 29 11.06 -12.22 -20.93
N ILE A 30 11.67 -11.06 -21.21
CA ILE A 30 13.11 -10.93 -21.50
C ILE A 30 13.94 -11.07 -20.20
N ALA A 31 13.54 -10.35 -19.14
CA ALA A 31 14.23 -10.30 -17.86
C ALA A 31 13.26 -10.57 -16.68
N PRO A 32 12.95 -11.84 -16.34
CA PRO A 32 12.04 -12.18 -15.23
C PRO A 32 12.47 -11.60 -13.87
N GLU A 33 13.78 -11.43 -13.68
CA GLU A 33 14.42 -10.81 -12.51
C GLU A 33 14.08 -9.32 -12.28
N ILE A 34 13.33 -8.69 -13.19
CA ILE A 34 12.68 -7.39 -12.94
C ILE A 34 11.73 -7.46 -11.73
N GLY A 35 11.14 -8.62 -11.43
CA GLY A 35 10.30 -8.82 -10.23
C GLY A 35 8.79 -8.84 -10.50
N GLY A 36 8.38 -9.18 -11.73
CA GLY A 36 6.98 -9.35 -12.12
C GLY A 36 6.22 -8.06 -12.44
N VAL A 37 5.02 -8.23 -13.02
CA VAL A 37 4.14 -7.15 -13.48
C VAL A 37 2.85 -7.11 -12.66
N LEU A 38 2.47 -5.91 -12.24
CA LEU A 38 1.22 -5.64 -11.55
C LEU A 38 0.25 -4.83 -12.43
N VAL A 39 -0.84 -5.46 -12.83
CA VAL A 39 -1.81 -4.90 -13.77
C VAL A 39 -3.04 -4.36 -13.02
N ARG A 40 -3.05 -3.05 -12.79
CA ARG A 40 -4.14 -2.32 -12.13
C ARG A 40 -5.23 -1.96 -13.15
N GLY A 41 -6.49 -1.90 -12.72
CA GLY A 41 -7.57 -1.36 -13.55
C GLY A 41 -8.94 -2.01 -13.31
N GLU A 42 -9.95 -1.52 -14.01
CA GLU A 42 -11.33 -2.00 -13.93
C GLU A 42 -11.50 -3.41 -14.52
N LYS A 43 -12.66 -4.05 -14.25
CA LYS A 43 -13.03 -5.33 -14.89
C LYS A 43 -13.43 -5.11 -16.35
N GLY A 44 -13.22 -6.12 -17.20
CA GLY A 44 -13.53 -6.04 -18.63
C GLY A 44 -12.46 -5.36 -19.51
N THR A 45 -11.32 -4.95 -18.94
CA THR A 45 -10.19 -4.32 -19.66
C THR A 45 -9.24 -5.34 -20.33
N ALA A 46 -9.72 -6.56 -20.63
CA ALA A 46 -8.96 -7.64 -21.30
C ALA A 46 -7.64 -8.11 -20.62
N LYS A 47 -7.32 -7.66 -19.39
CA LYS A 47 -6.07 -7.99 -18.67
C LYS A 47 -5.70 -9.48 -18.72
N THR A 48 -6.62 -10.37 -18.33
CA THR A 48 -6.43 -11.84 -18.35
C THR A 48 -6.17 -12.37 -19.76
N THR A 49 -6.79 -11.78 -20.79
CA THR A 49 -6.61 -12.17 -22.20
C THR A 49 -5.18 -11.89 -22.66
N VAL A 50 -4.64 -10.70 -22.38
CA VAL A 50 -3.26 -10.33 -22.78
C VAL A 50 -2.23 -11.22 -22.08
N VAL A 51 -2.43 -11.53 -20.80
CA VAL A 51 -1.49 -12.39 -20.06
C VAL A 51 -1.54 -13.84 -20.52
N ARG A 52 -2.74 -14.38 -20.80
CA ARG A 52 -2.87 -15.73 -21.38
C ARG A 52 -2.24 -15.83 -22.78
N ALA A 53 -2.28 -14.74 -23.55
CA ALA A 53 -1.63 -14.63 -24.85
C ALA A 53 -0.09 -14.56 -24.79
N LEU A 54 0.50 -14.20 -23.64
CA LEU A 54 1.96 -14.13 -23.47
C LEU A 54 2.62 -15.53 -23.45
N GLY A 55 1.95 -16.53 -22.87
CA GLY A 55 2.52 -17.88 -22.69
C GLY A 55 3.09 -18.49 -23.98
N PRO A 56 2.31 -18.56 -25.08
CA PRO A 56 2.77 -19.05 -26.38
C PRO A 56 3.96 -18.29 -26.99
N LEU A 57 4.25 -17.06 -26.53
CA LEU A 57 5.37 -16.24 -27.02
C LEU A 57 6.69 -16.51 -26.30
N LEU A 58 6.67 -17.17 -25.15
CA LEU A 58 7.88 -17.44 -24.37
C LEU A 58 8.72 -18.55 -25.03
N PRO A 59 10.06 -18.40 -25.10
CA PRO A 59 10.91 -19.42 -25.67
C PRO A 59 11.05 -20.63 -24.74
N GLY A 60 10.38 -21.73 -25.07
CA GLY A 60 10.56 -23.05 -24.45
C GLY A 60 9.36 -23.99 -24.63
N PRO A 61 9.56 -25.31 -24.71
CA PRO A 61 8.46 -26.28 -24.91
C PRO A 61 7.55 -26.44 -23.67
N SER A 62 7.93 -25.88 -22.52
CA SER A 62 7.18 -25.92 -21.25
C SER A 62 6.54 -24.58 -20.86
N ALA A 63 6.54 -23.59 -21.76
CA ALA A 63 5.96 -22.27 -21.52
C ALA A 63 4.44 -22.32 -21.36
N THR A 64 3.98 -22.60 -20.14
CA THR A 64 2.56 -22.65 -19.79
C THR A 64 2.16 -21.44 -18.94
N VAL A 65 0.89 -21.05 -19.04
CA VAL A 65 0.30 -20.03 -18.15
C VAL A 65 -0.39 -20.78 -17.02
N VAL A 66 0.23 -20.75 -15.83
CA VAL A 66 -0.28 -21.37 -14.62
C VAL A 66 -1.10 -20.34 -13.85
N GLU A 67 -2.39 -20.62 -13.67
CA GLU A 67 -3.30 -19.75 -12.94
C GLU A 67 -3.36 -20.14 -11.45
N LEU A 68 -3.11 -19.16 -10.58
CA LEU A 68 -3.21 -19.31 -9.13
C LEU A 68 -4.62 -18.96 -8.66
N PRO A 69 -5.43 -19.92 -8.16
CA PRO A 69 -6.73 -19.60 -7.60
C PRO A 69 -6.58 -18.87 -6.25
N ILE A 70 -7.44 -17.86 -6.01
CA ILE A 70 -7.45 -17.02 -4.79
C ILE A 70 -7.48 -17.87 -3.50
N GLY A 71 -8.13 -19.03 -3.53
CA GLY A 71 -8.22 -19.99 -2.41
C GLY A 71 -7.08 -21.01 -2.33
N ALA A 72 -5.96 -20.82 -3.02
CA ALA A 72 -4.82 -21.74 -2.97
C ALA A 72 -4.23 -21.85 -1.55
N THR A 73 -3.90 -23.07 -1.13
CA THR A 73 -3.10 -23.31 0.06
C THR A 73 -1.62 -23.19 -0.27
N GLU A 74 -0.81 -22.79 0.71
CA GLU A 74 0.66 -22.73 0.63
C GLU A 74 1.25 -24.04 0.06
N ASP A 75 0.78 -25.18 0.57
CA ASP A 75 1.16 -26.53 0.12
C ASP A 75 0.85 -26.80 -1.35
N ARG A 76 -0.19 -26.16 -1.93
CA ARG A 76 -0.50 -26.27 -3.37
C ARG A 76 0.36 -25.33 -4.21
N VAL A 77 0.76 -24.19 -3.66
CA VAL A 77 1.61 -23.20 -4.35
C VAL A 77 3.05 -23.69 -4.42
N ILE A 78 3.62 -24.02 -3.26
CA ILE A 78 5.02 -24.37 -3.08
C ILE A 78 5.25 -25.86 -3.40
N GLY A 79 4.32 -26.71 -2.96
CA GLY A 79 4.40 -28.18 -2.98
C GLY A 79 4.42 -28.75 -1.56
N SER A 80 4.26 -30.06 -1.44
CA SER A 80 4.11 -30.74 -0.14
C SER A 80 4.75 -32.13 -0.12
N LEU A 81 5.09 -32.61 1.08
CA LEU A 81 5.52 -34.00 1.28
C LEU A 81 4.35 -34.97 1.05
N ASP A 82 4.59 -36.03 0.27
CA ASP A 82 3.62 -37.11 0.06
C ASP A 82 3.58 -38.01 1.31
N LEU A 83 2.71 -37.63 2.24
CA LEU A 83 2.50 -38.39 3.48
C LEU A 83 2.00 -39.82 3.24
N GLN A 84 1.39 -40.13 2.09
CA GLN A 84 0.95 -41.50 1.81
C GLN A 84 2.17 -42.38 1.56
N LYS A 85 3.07 -41.99 0.64
CA LYS A 85 4.31 -42.73 0.37
C LYS A 85 5.23 -42.81 1.59
N ILE A 86 5.35 -41.73 2.35
CA ILE A 86 6.15 -41.73 3.59
C ILE A 86 5.63 -42.76 4.60
N LEU A 87 4.31 -42.96 4.69
CA LEU A 87 3.70 -43.90 5.63
C LEU A 87 3.54 -45.33 5.08
N SER A 88 3.45 -45.53 3.76
CA SER A 88 3.31 -46.85 3.13
C SER A 88 4.66 -47.49 2.78
N GLU A 89 5.58 -46.70 2.23
CA GLU A 89 6.85 -47.15 1.63
C GLU A 89 8.07 -46.71 2.47
N GLY A 90 7.90 -45.71 3.34
CA GLY A 90 9.00 -45.12 4.12
C GLY A 90 9.86 -44.11 3.34
N GLU A 91 9.52 -43.86 2.08
CA GLU A 91 10.26 -42.98 1.19
C GLU A 91 9.81 -41.52 1.31
N LYS A 92 10.78 -40.59 1.40
CA LYS A 92 10.52 -39.14 1.42
C LYS A 92 10.21 -38.63 0.00
N ALA A 93 9.00 -38.87 -0.47
CA ALA A 93 8.52 -38.32 -1.74
C ALA A 93 7.96 -36.89 -1.57
N PHE A 94 8.25 -36.02 -2.54
CA PHE A 94 7.77 -34.64 -2.58
C PHE A 94 6.84 -34.45 -3.80
N THR A 95 5.72 -33.76 -3.59
CA THR A 95 4.74 -33.42 -4.62
C THR A 95 4.96 -31.96 -5.05
N PRO A 96 5.35 -31.71 -6.31
CA PRO A 96 5.60 -30.36 -6.80
C PRO A 96 4.33 -29.49 -6.77
N GLY A 97 4.48 -28.23 -6.33
CA GLY A 97 3.41 -27.23 -6.35
C GLY A 97 3.30 -26.47 -7.67
N LEU A 98 2.35 -25.54 -7.74
CA LEU A 98 2.13 -24.65 -8.90
C LEU A 98 3.39 -23.88 -9.32
N LEU A 99 4.27 -23.53 -8.38
CA LEU A 99 5.55 -22.87 -8.67
C LEU A 99 6.49 -23.71 -9.54
N ALA A 100 6.50 -25.03 -9.37
CA ALA A 100 7.30 -25.93 -10.21
C ALA A 100 6.66 -26.09 -11.60
N THR A 101 5.33 -26.13 -11.68
CA THR A 101 4.60 -26.16 -12.97
C THR A 101 4.82 -24.88 -13.78
N ALA A 102 5.06 -23.75 -13.12
CA ALA A 102 5.30 -22.46 -13.76
C ALA A 102 6.76 -22.24 -14.23
N ASP A 103 7.73 -23.11 -13.89
CA ASP A 103 9.15 -22.91 -14.29
C ASP A 103 9.30 -22.83 -15.82
N GLY A 104 9.89 -21.72 -16.29
CA GLY A 104 10.00 -21.40 -17.71
C GLY A 104 8.73 -20.81 -18.36
N GLY A 105 7.64 -20.63 -17.61
CA GLY A 105 6.36 -20.11 -18.07
C GLY A 105 5.92 -18.82 -17.38
N VAL A 106 4.59 -18.63 -17.27
CA VAL A 106 3.94 -17.48 -16.63
C VAL A 106 3.14 -17.96 -15.42
N LEU A 107 3.29 -17.31 -14.27
CA LEU A 107 2.39 -17.46 -13.14
C LEU A 107 1.42 -16.28 -13.10
N TYR A 108 0.15 -16.55 -13.42
CA TYR A 108 -0.93 -15.56 -13.38
C TYR A 108 -1.68 -15.63 -12.05
N ILE A 109 -1.90 -14.48 -11.42
CA ILE A 109 -2.71 -14.33 -10.21
C ILE A 109 -3.80 -13.31 -10.50
N ASP A 110 -5.07 -13.75 -10.44
CA ASP A 110 -6.20 -12.83 -10.51
C ASP A 110 -6.49 -12.24 -9.13
N GLU A 111 -6.75 -10.93 -9.08
CA GLU A 111 -7.12 -10.20 -7.86
C GLU A 111 -6.15 -10.46 -6.68
N VAL A 112 -4.86 -10.16 -6.89
CA VAL A 112 -3.76 -10.42 -5.93
C VAL A 112 -4.01 -9.79 -4.55
N ASN A 113 -4.76 -8.69 -4.50
CA ASN A 113 -5.22 -8.02 -3.29
C ASN A 113 -6.11 -8.91 -2.39
N LEU A 114 -6.68 -9.99 -2.91
CA LEU A 114 -7.48 -10.99 -2.17
C LEU A 114 -6.66 -12.19 -1.68
N LEU A 115 -5.45 -12.39 -2.19
CA LEU A 115 -4.56 -13.48 -1.77
C LEU A 115 -4.03 -13.22 -0.35
N ALA A 116 -3.70 -14.29 0.37
CA ALA A 116 -3.14 -14.17 1.71
C ALA A 116 -1.70 -13.60 1.66
N ASP A 117 -1.42 -12.59 2.49
CA ASP A 117 -0.17 -11.80 2.51
C ASP A 117 1.10 -12.67 2.36
N HIS A 118 1.21 -13.75 3.15
CA HIS A 118 2.36 -14.67 3.15
C HIS A 118 2.57 -15.46 1.84
N LEU A 119 1.49 -15.72 1.09
CA LEU A 119 1.61 -16.33 -0.24
C LEU A 119 2.16 -15.31 -1.22
N VAL A 120 1.67 -14.06 -1.18
CA VAL A 120 2.19 -12.97 -2.01
C VAL A 120 3.68 -12.76 -1.78
N ASP A 121 4.13 -12.76 -0.51
CA ASP A 121 5.56 -12.71 -0.16
C ASP A 121 6.37 -13.85 -0.81
N VAL A 122 5.97 -15.12 -0.60
CA VAL A 122 6.70 -16.27 -1.16
C VAL A 122 6.74 -16.25 -2.69
N LEU A 123 5.66 -15.82 -3.35
CA LEU A 123 5.57 -15.72 -4.80
C LEU A 123 6.51 -14.65 -5.35
N LEU A 124 6.63 -13.51 -4.65
CA LEU A 124 7.57 -12.44 -4.99
C LEU A 124 9.02 -12.82 -4.69
N ASP A 125 9.29 -13.59 -3.62
CA ASP A 125 10.61 -14.14 -3.33
C ASP A 125 11.03 -15.17 -4.39
N ALA A 126 10.13 -16.06 -4.80
CA ALA A 126 10.39 -17.04 -5.85
C ALA A 126 10.63 -16.36 -7.21
N ALA A 127 9.81 -15.38 -7.59
CA ALA A 127 9.97 -14.63 -8.84
C ALA A 127 11.29 -13.82 -8.88
N ALA A 128 11.69 -13.20 -7.77
CA ALA A 128 12.92 -12.41 -7.69
C ALA A 128 14.19 -13.27 -7.63
N THR A 129 14.12 -14.49 -7.09
CA THR A 129 15.30 -15.37 -6.93
C THR A 129 15.38 -16.51 -7.94
N GLY A 130 14.32 -16.76 -8.72
CA GLY A 130 14.23 -17.84 -9.70
C GLY A 130 14.17 -19.26 -9.10
N ARG A 131 13.94 -19.39 -7.79
CA ARG A 131 13.90 -20.66 -7.05
C ARG A 131 13.01 -20.55 -5.82
N VAL A 132 12.50 -21.67 -5.34
CA VAL A 132 11.83 -21.74 -4.03
C VAL A 132 12.51 -22.78 -3.16
N VAL A 133 12.79 -22.37 -1.92
CA VAL A 133 13.40 -23.21 -0.87
C VAL A 133 12.31 -23.56 0.13
N ILE A 134 12.22 -24.84 0.47
CA ILE A 134 11.12 -25.44 1.21
C ILE A 134 11.70 -26.15 2.42
N GLU A 135 11.56 -25.53 3.60
CA GLU A 135 12.06 -26.08 4.86
C GLU A 135 10.87 -26.47 5.76
N ARG A 136 10.41 -27.72 5.62
CA ARG A 136 9.25 -28.26 6.35
C ARG A 136 9.53 -29.67 6.86
N ASP A 137 9.00 -30.00 8.03
CA ASP A 137 8.97 -31.36 8.59
C ASP A 137 10.35 -32.08 8.63
N GLY A 138 11.43 -31.32 8.85
CA GLY A 138 12.80 -31.84 8.88
C GLY A 138 13.36 -32.20 7.49
N VAL A 139 12.80 -31.63 6.43
CA VAL A 139 13.26 -31.74 5.04
C VAL A 139 13.53 -30.33 4.50
N SER A 140 14.70 -30.14 3.89
CA SER A 140 15.00 -28.98 3.06
C SER A 140 15.01 -29.43 1.60
N HIS A 141 14.18 -28.82 0.76
CA HIS A 141 14.10 -29.08 -0.67
C HIS A 141 14.19 -27.75 -1.43
N THR A 142 14.90 -27.71 -2.55
CA THR A 142 15.00 -26.52 -3.41
C THR A 142 14.68 -26.91 -4.84
N GLN A 143 13.80 -26.16 -5.48
CA GLN A 143 13.39 -26.36 -6.87
C GLN A 143 13.54 -25.05 -7.66
N ALA A 144 13.76 -25.16 -8.97
CA ALA A 144 13.71 -24.02 -9.88
C ALA A 144 12.29 -23.45 -9.95
N ALA A 145 12.19 -22.13 -10.08
CA ALA A 145 10.95 -21.39 -10.19
C ALA A 145 11.20 -20.07 -10.97
N ARG A 146 11.75 -20.18 -12.17
CA ARG A 146 12.05 -19.07 -13.10
C ARG A 146 10.84 -18.81 -13.98
N PHE A 147 9.85 -18.10 -13.43
CA PHE A 147 8.59 -17.80 -14.11
C PHE A 147 8.38 -16.28 -14.21
N VAL A 148 7.59 -15.85 -15.20
CA VAL A 148 7.11 -14.46 -15.27
C VAL A 148 5.92 -14.34 -14.33
N LEU A 149 6.07 -13.59 -13.23
CA LEU A 149 4.97 -13.29 -12.31
C LEU A 149 4.09 -12.19 -12.90
N VAL A 150 2.79 -12.44 -13.03
CA VAL A 150 1.82 -11.40 -13.40
C VAL A 150 0.63 -11.43 -12.46
N GLY A 151 0.45 -10.33 -11.73
CA GLY A 151 -0.70 -10.12 -10.84
C GLY A 151 -1.67 -9.10 -11.40
N THR A 152 -2.98 -9.36 -11.36
CA THR A 152 -3.99 -8.32 -11.57
C THR A 152 -4.52 -7.80 -10.24
N MET A 153 -5.01 -6.56 -10.23
CA MET A 153 -5.93 -6.11 -9.17
C MET A 153 -6.98 -5.14 -9.70
N ASN A 154 -8.09 -5.05 -8.97
CA ASN A 154 -9.06 -3.96 -9.05
C ASN A 154 -8.85 -3.04 -7.82
N PRO A 155 -8.38 -1.79 -7.98
CA PRO A 155 -8.19 -0.87 -6.86
C PRO A 155 -9.45 -0.65 -6.01
N GLU A 156 -10.65 -0.77 -6.59
CA GLU A 156 -11.91 -0.61 -5.86
C GLU A 156 -12.16 -1.71 -4.81
N GLU A 157 -11.56 -2.89 -4.98
CA GLU A 157 -11.72 -4.04 -4.08
C GLU A 157 -10.71 -4.07 -2.93
N GLY A 158 -9.81 -3.09 -2.92
CA GLY A 158 -8.79 -2.88 -1.89
C GLY A 158 -7.38 -2.98 -2.45
N GLU A 159 -6.49 -2.15 -1.94
CA GLU A 159 -5.10 -2.10 -2.38
C GLU A 159 -4.24 -3.21 -1.73
N LEU A 160 -3.16 -3.56 -2.43
CA LEU A 160 -2.05 -4.33 -1.85
C LEU A 160 -1.33 -3.51 -0.77
N ARG A 161 -0.73 -4.19 0.22
CA ARG A 161 0.12 -3.53 1.21
C ARG A 161 1.26 -2.79 0.51
N PRO A 162 1.65 -1.57 0.92
CA PRO A 162 2.79 -0.86 0.32
C PRO A 162 4.08 -1.70 0.26
N GLN A 163 4.35 -2.51 1.29
CA GLN A 163 5.51 -3.40 1.34
C GLN A 163 5.48 -4.55 0.32
N LEU A 164 4.29 -4.98 -0.11
CA LEU A 164 4.10 -5.99 -1.16
C LEU A 164 4.03 -5.33 -2.55
N LEU A 165 3.46 -4.12 -2.61
CA LEU A 165 3.37 -3.32 -3.82
C LEU A 165 4.79 -2.97 -4.34
N ASP A 166 5.65 -2.42 -3.49
CA ASP A 166 7.05 -2.10 -3.83
C ASP A 166 7.88 -3.34 -4.25
N ARG A 167 7.47 -4.54 -3.86
CA ARG A 167 8.14 -5.78 -4.29
C ARG A 167 7.83 -6.18 -5.74
N PHE A 168 6.75 -5.69 -6.35
CA PHE A 168 6.52 -5.88 -7.79
C PHE A 168 7.52 -5.02 -8.58
N GLY A 169 8.07 -5.60 -9.64
CA GLY A 169 8.97 -4.90 -10.56
C GLY A 169 8.26 -3.73 -11.23
N LEU A 170 7.31 -4.05 -12.10
CA LEU A 170 6.57 -3.09 -12.92
C LEU A 170 5.12 -2.97 -12.47
N ALA A 171 4.52 -1.79 -12.63
CA ALA A 171 3.08 -1.59 -12.52
C ALA A 171 2.52 -0.87 -13.76
N VAL A 172 1.37 -1.33 -14.24
CA VAL A 172 0.67 -0.71 -15.38
C VAL A 172 -0.80 -0.51 -15.03
N ASP A 173 -1.30 0.70 -15.26
CA ASP A 173 -2.70 1.05 -15.12
C ASP A 173 -3.42 0.87 -16.46
N VAL A 174 -4.43 0.00 -16.49
CA VAL A 174 -5.18 -0.35 -17.70
C VAL A 174 -6.60 0.18 -17.60
N ALA A 175 -6.91 1.20 -18.37
CA ALA A 175 -8.25 1.76 -18.53
C ALA A 175 -8.98 1.15 -19.74
N ALA A 176 -10.32 1.17 -19.71
CA ALA A 176 -11.11 0.86 -20.89
C ALA A 176 -10.91 1.96 -21.97
N PRO A 177 -10.78 1.60 -23.27
CA PRO A 177 -10.62 2.57 -24.33
C PRO A 177 -11.83 3.51 -24.41
N ARG A 178 -11.58 4.82 -24.41
CA ARG A 178 -12.63 5.86 -24.45
C ARG A 178 -13.11 6.15 -25.88
N GLU A 179 -12.27 5.90 -26.88
CA GLU A 179 -12.56 6.15 -28.29
C GLU A 179 -13.47 5.08 -28.89
N VAL A 180 -14.48 5.51 -29.66
CA VAL A 180 -15.45 4.62 -30.30
C VAL A 180 -14.78 3.68 -31.31
N ALA A 181 -13.87 4.18 -32.15
CA ALA A 181 -13.17 3.36 -33.16
C ALA A 181 -12.37 2.21 -32.51
N THR A 182 -11.61 2.53 -31.46
CA THR A 182 -10.84 1.55 -30.67
C THR A 182 -11.76 0.53 -29.98
N ARG A 183 -12.90 0.96 -29.43
CA ARG A 183 -13.91 0.04 -28.86
C ARG A 183 -14.54 -0.88 -29.91
N VAL A 184 -14.88 -0.37 -31.09
CA VAL A 184 -15.44 -1.15 -32.20
C VAL A 184 -14.44 -2.22 -32.64
N SER A 185 -13.17 -1.85 -32.86
CA SER A 185 -12.10 -2.78 -33.25
C SER A 185 -11.89 -3.91 -32.22
N VAL A 186 -11.97 -3.61 -30.91
CA VAL A 186 -11.94 -4.64 -29.84
C VAL A 186 -13.12 -5.60 -29.96
N ILE A 187 -14.34 -5.08 -30.18
CA ILE A 187 -15.55 -5.90 -30.29
C ILE A 187 -15.53 -6.76 -31.56
N GLU A 188 -15.15 -6.20 -32.70
CA GLU A 188 -15.05 -6.91 -33.98
C GLU A 188 -14.04 -8.06 -33.91
N ARG A 189 -12.82 -7.80 -33.40
CA ARG A 189 -11.81 -8.84 -33.20
C ARG A 189 -12.27 -9.92 -32.23
N ARG A 190 -12.99 -9.55 -31.16
CA ARG A 190 -13.52 -10.52 -30.19
C ARG A 190 -14.61 -11.40 -30.80
N LEU A 191 -15.54 -10.83 -31.56
CA LEU A 191 -16.61 -11.58 -32.24
C LEU A 191 -16.05 -12.49 -33.34
N ALA A 192 -15.04 -12.04 -34.09
CA ALA A 192 -14.36 -12.87 -35.09
C ALA A 192 -13.67 -14.09 -34.46
N TYR A 193 -12.96 -13.88 -33.34
CA TYR A 193 -12.39 -14.96 -32.54
C TYR A 193 -13.46 -15.91 -31.96
N GLU A 194 -14.60 -15.40 -31.48
CA GLU A 194 -15.67 -16.25 -30.94
C GLU A 194 -16.39 -17.08 -32.02
N TYR A 195 -16.38 -16.61 -33.28
CA TYR A 195 -16.93 -17.33 -34.42
C TYR A 195 -16.00 -18.43 -34.95
N ASP A 196 -14.70 -18.14 -35.09
CA ASP A 196 -13.68 -19.11 -35.48
C ASP A 196 -12.34 -18.83 -34.76
N PRO A 197 -12.10 -19.41 -33.57
CA PRO A 197 -10.88 -19.18 -32.81
C PRO A 197 -9.61 -19.62 -33.55
N ALA A 198 -9.69 -20.70 -34.34
CA ALA A 198 -8.55 -21.28 -35.01
C ALA A 198 -8.16 -20.51 -36.28
N GLY A 199 -9.15 -20.16 -37.12
CA GLY A 199 -8.93 -19.31 -38.29
C GLY A 199 -8.52 -17.88 -37.91
N PHE A 200 -9.10 -17.33 -36.84
CA PHE A 200 -8.67 -16.04 -36.30
C PHE A 200 -7.22 -16.09 -35.82
N ALA A 201 -6.83 -17.10 -35.04
CA ALA A 201 -5.45 -17.23 -34.56
C ALA A 201 -4.45 -17.44 -35.71
N ALA A 202 -4.80 -18.21 -36.74
CA ALA A 202 -3.97 -18.39 -37.93
C ALA A 202 -3.66 -17.05 -38.64
N GLY A 203 -4.62 -16.12 -38.68
CA GLY A 203 -4.42 -14.78 -39.27
C GLY A 203 -3.42 -13.87 -38.54
N PHE A 204 -3.07 -14.19 -37.29
CA PHE A 204 -2.10 -13.45 -36.47
C PHE A 204 -0.82 -14.25 -36.17
N ALA A 205 -0.73 -15.50 -36.63
CA ALA A 205 0.37 -16.41 -36.31
C ALA A 205 1.76 -15.85 -36.68
N ASP A 206 1.89 -15.21 -37.84
CA ASP A 206 3.16 -14.60 -38.28
C ASP A 206 3.59 -13.41 -37.40
N GLN A 207 2.62 -12.64 -36.89
CA GLN A 207 2.86 -11.48 -36.02
C GLN A 207 3.29 -11.94 -34.62
N ASP A 208 2.60 -12.93 -34.06
CA ASP A 208 2.97 -13.54 -32.77
C ASP A 208 4.32 -14.28 -32.89
N ALA A 209 4.60 -14.98 -33.99
CA ALA A 209 5.90 -15.60 -34.24
C ALA A 209 7.03 -14.57 -34.34
N ALA A 210 6.79 -13.41 -34.97
CA ALA A 210 7.75 -12.32 -35.02
C ALA A 210 8.06 -11.74 -33.63
N ILE A 211 7.04 -11.56 -32.79
CA ILE A 211 7.18 -11.11 -31.39
C ILE A 211 7.95 -12.15 -30.56
N ALA A 212 7.57 -13.43 -30.63
CA ALA A 212 8.26 -14.52 -29.93
C ALA A 212 9.74 -14.63 -30.34
N SER A 213 10.03 -14.49 -31.64
CA SER A 213 11.39 -14.45 -32.17
C SER A 213 12.18 -13.24 -31.67
N ALA A 214 11.55 -12.07 -31.56
CA ALA A 214 12.16 -10.87 -30.99
C ALA A 214 12.44 -11.01 -29.49
N ILE A 215 11.52 -11.61 -28.71
CA ILE A 215 11.73 -11.93 -27.27
C ILE A 215 12.92 -12.88 -27.13
N GLY A 216 13.00 -13.92 -27.98
CA GLY A 216 14.12 -14.86 -28.00
C GLY A 216 15.46 -14.19 -28.28
N ARG A 217 15.53 -13.29 -29.27
CA ARG A 217 16.75 -12.50 -29.57
C ARG A 217 17.14 -11.58 -28.41
N ALA A 218 16.19 -10.80 -27.89
CA ALA A 218 16.45 -9.86 -26.79
C ALA A 218 16.91 -10.59 -25.52
N ARG A 219 16.30 -11.73 -25.19
CA ARG A 219 16.71 -12.57 -24.06
C ARG A 219 18.11 -13.19 -24.23
N ALA A 220 18.52 -13.52 -25.45
CA ALA A 220 19.86 -14.01 -25.75
C ALA A 220 20.93 -12.89 -25.73
N GLY A 221 20.56 -11.66 -26.08
CA GLY A 221 21.46 -10.49 -26.08
C GLY A 221 21.50 -9.69 -24.77
N LEU A 222 20.61 -9.96 -23.80
CA LEU A 222 20.45 -9.16 -22.58
C LEU A 222 21.77 -8.99 -21.80
N ASP A 223 22.55 -10.06 -21.66
CA ASP A 223 23.81 -10.03 -20.91
C ASP A 223 24.89 -9.16 -21.59
N SER A 224 24.84 -8.99 -22.92
CA SER A 224 25.74 -8.10 -23.65
C SER A 224 25.34 -6.63 -23.66
N VAL A 225 24.14 -6.27 -23.17
CA VAL A 225 23.71 -4.86 -23.13
C VAL A 225 24.46 -4.12 -22.01
N GLU A 226 25.26 -3.14 -22.39
CA GLU A 226 25.98 -2.26 -21.48
C GLU A 226 25.05 -1.22 -20.85
N LEU A 227 25.24 -0.95 -19.55
CA LEU A 227 24.61 0.17 -18.84
C LEU A 227 25.69 1.22 -18.54
N PRO A 228 25.77 2.32 -19.32
CA PRO A 228 26.81 3.32 -19.14
C PRO A 228 26.76 3.97 -17.75
N PRO A 229 27.90 4.34 -17.13
CA PRO A 229 27.91 5.00 -15.82
C PRO A 229 27.09 6.30 -15.78
N ALA A 230 26.97 7.02 -16.90
CA ALA A 230 26.11 8.20 -17.01
C ALA A 230 24.62 7.85 -16.83
N GLN A 231 24.15 6.75 -17.44
CA GLN A 231 22.78 6.28 -17.26
C GLN A 231 22.54 5.77 -15.84
N LEU A 232 23.53 5.13 -15.22
CA LEU A 232 23.43 4.70 -13.82
C LEU A 232 23.30 5.90 -12.86
N ARG A 233 24.03 7.00 -13.10
CA ARG A 233 23.85 8.26 -12.34
C ARG A 233 22.47 8.86 -12.57
N ARG A 234 22.02 8.92 -13.83
CA ARG A 234 20.69 9.43 -14.20
C ARG A 234 19.56 8.67 -13.51
N ILE A 235 19.63 7.33 -13.50
CA ILE A 235 18.67 6.47 -12.78
C ILE A 235 18.63 6.82 -11.29
N ALA A 236 19.79 6.95 -10.64
CA ALA A 236 19.86 7.31 -9.22
C ALA A 236 19.31 8.72 -8.95
N ALA A 237 19.62 9.71 -9.80
CA ALA A 237 19.10 11.07 -9.69
C ALA A 237 17.57 11.13 -9.85
N VAL A 238 17.00 10.42 -10.84
CA VAL A 238 15.54 10.31 -11.01
C VAL A 238 14.87 9.60 -9.82
N CYS A 239 15.49 8.55 -9.28
CA CYS A 239 14.97 7.87 -8.08
C CYS A 239 14.99 8.76 -6.83
N LEU A 240 16.00 9.65 -6.70
CA LEU A 240 16.08 10.63 -5.62
C LEU A 240 15.05 11.76 -5.77
N GLU A 241 14.92 12.35 -6.96
CA GLU A 241 13.95 13.42 -7.25
C GLU A 241 12.50 12.95 -7.04
N LEU A 242 12.19 11.69 -7.36
CA LEU A 242 10.87 11.08 -7.17
C LEU A 242 10.64 10.49 -5.77
N GLU A 243 11.51 10.79 -4.80
CA GLU A 243 11.46 10.33 -3.40
C GLU A 243 11.21 8.82 -3.25
N VAL A 244 11.93 8.00 -4.01
CA VAL A 244 11.77 6.54 -3.99
C VAL A 244 12.47 5.93 -2.76
N ASP A 245 11.73 5.13 -1.97
CA ASP A 245 12.24 4.48 -0.76
C ASP A 245 13.26 3.36 -1.07
N GLY A 246 14.54 3.73 -1.15
CA GLY A 246 15.69 2.83 -1.20
C GLY A 246 15.95 2.17 -2.57
N LEU A 247 17.07 1.42 -2.64
CA LEU A 247 17.71 1.01 -3.89
C LEU A 247 16.96 -0.02 -4.77
N ARG A 248 15.72 -0.39 -4.40
CA ARG A 248 14.93 -1.34 -5.20
C ARG A 248 14.40 -0.68 -6.47
N GLY A 249 14.04 0.60 -6.42
CA GLY A 249 13.67 1.38 -7.60
C GLY A 249 14.78 1.38 -8.64
N ASP A 250 15.98 1.79 -8.23
CA ASP A 250 17.18 1.90 -9.05
C ASP A 250 17.51 0.60 -9.78
N LEU A 251 17.55 -0.53 -9.04
CA LEU A 251 17.85 -1.84 -9.62
C LEU A 251 16.79 -2.29 -10.63
N VAL A 252 15.51 -2.01 -10.37
CA VAL A 252 14.42 -2.40 -11.27
C VAL A 252 14.40 -1.50 -12.51
N VAL A 253 14.63 -0.18 -12.37
CA VAL A 253 14.79 0.73 -13.52
C VAL A 253 15.98 0.29 -14.37
N ALA A 254 17.14 0.02 -13.77
CA ALA A 254 18.34 -0.44 -14.49
C ALA A 254 18.11 -1.76 -15.26
N ARG A 255 17.47 -2.76 -14.64
CA ARG A 255 17.11 -4.02 -15.32
C ARG A 255 16.11 -3.81 -16.45
N THR A 256 15.11 -2.97 -16.22
CA THR A 256 14.05 -2.68 -17.20
C THR A 256 14.61 -1.90 -18.40
N ALA A 257 15.51 -0.95 -18.17
CA ALA A 257 16.20 -0.19 -19.22
C ALA A 257 17.11 -1.10 -20.06
N ARG A 258 17.89 -2.01 -19.43
CA ARG A 258 18.67 -3.04 -20.17
C ARG A 258 17.78 -3.97 -20.98
N ALA A 259 16.65 -4.41 -20.43
CA ALA A 259 15.68 -5.23 -21.17
C ALA A 259 15.03 -4.46 -22.34
N HIS A 260 14.79 -3.16 -22.20
CA HIS A 260 14.24 -2.31 -23.24
C HIS A 260 15.25 -2.04 -24.38
N ALA A 261 16.50 -1.76 -24.04
CA ALA A 261 17.59 -1.67 -25.01
C ALA A 261 17.76 -3.00 -25.77
N ALA A 262 17.75 -4.15 -25.08
CA ALA A 262 17.79 -5.47 -25.70
C ALA A 262 16.60 -5.73 -26.64
N TRP A 263 15.39 -5.33 -26.23
CA TRP A 263 14.17 -5.42 -27.06
C TRP A 263 14.26 -4.56 -28.32
N ARG A 264 14.83 -3.36 -28.20
CA ARG A 264 15.09 -2.40 -29.28
C ARG A 264 16.26 -2.83 -30.20
N GLY A 265 17.07 -3.80 -29.78
CA GLY A 265 18.24 -4.28 -30.51
C GLY A 265 19.50 -3.41 -30.34
N ALA A 266 19.55 -2.59 -29.29
CA ALA A 266 20.71 -1.78 -28.94
C ALA A 266 21.72 -2.57 -28.08
N ASP A 267 23.00 -2.23 -28.22
CA ASP A 267 24.12 -2.76 -27.44
C ASP A 267 24.34 -2.02 -26.10
N ARG A 268 23.76 -0.83 -25.96
CA ARG A 268 23.86 0.03 -24.77
C ARG A 268 22.52 0.64 -24.41
N VAL A 269 22.33 0.91 -23.13
CA VAL A 269 21.19 1.68 -22.59
C VAL A 269 21.31 3.16 -22.98
N GLU A 270 20.23 3.71 -23.52
CA GLU A 270 20.09 5.11 -23.91
C GLU A 270 18.90 5.76 -23.15
N ASP A 271 18.80 7.08 -23.20
CA ASP A 271 17.84 7.90 -22.43
C ASP A 271 16.38 7.43 -22.61
N ILE A 272 16.02 7.00 -23.84
CA ILE A 272 14.71 6.45 -24.17
C ILE A 272 14.38 5.18 -23.38
N ASP A 273 15.38 4.35 -23.09
CA ASP A 273 15.22 3.11 -22.33
C ASP A 273 15.08 3.40 -20.83
N VAL A 274 15.81 4.40 -20.31
CA VAL A 274 15.69 4.87 -18.92
C VAL A 274 14.32 5.51 -18.69
N ARG A 275 13.89 6.43 -19.56
CA ARG A 275 12.56 7.04 -19.52
C ARG A 275 11.46 5.97 -19.47
N ARG A 276 11.50 5.01 -20.40
CA ARG A 276 10.49 3.95 -20.49
C ARG A 276 10.55 2.96 -19.33
N ALA A 277 11.71 2.75 -18.73
CA ALA A 277 11.85 2.00 -17.50
C ALA A 277 11.24 2.72 -16.29
N VAL A 278 11.48 4.02 -16.14
CA VAL A 278 10.90 4.85 -15.07
C VAL A 278 9.37 4.84 -15.12
N GLU A 279 8.78 5.05 -16.31
CA GLU A 279 7.33 5.00 -16.55
C GLU A 279 6.65 3.72 -16.04
N LEU A 280 7.36 2.58 -16.06
CA LEU A 280 6.82 1.27 -15.68
C LEU A 280 7.22 0.85 -14.25
N ALA A 281 8.39 1.26 -13.77
CA ALA A 281 9.00 0.74 -12.54
C ALA A 281 8.76 1.60 -11.29
N LEU A 282 8.53 2.92 -11.43
CA LEU A 282 8.42 3.85 -10.30
C LEU A 282 6.99 4.30 -9.88
N PRO A 283 5.92 4.24 -10.70
CA PRO A 283 4.60 4.78 -10.32
C PRO A 283 3.95 4.15 -9.08
N HIS A 284 4.40 2.97 -8.64
CA HIS A 284 3.92 2.28 -7.44
C HIS A 284 4.90 2.33 -6.26
N ARG A 285 6.07 2.94 -6.45
CA ARG A 285 7.13 3.13 -5.44
C ARG A 285 7.20 4.55 -4.89
N ARG A 286 6.78 5.55 -5.68
CA ARG A 286 6.73 6.95 -5.26
C ARG A 286 5.88 7.11 -4.01
N ARG A 287 6.42 7.84 -3.04
CA ARG A 287 5.71 8.22 -1.82
C ARG A 287 4.69 9.31 -2.16
N ARG A 288 3.41 8.93 -2.23
CA ARG A 288 2.31 9.86 -2.55
C ARG A 288 1.68 10.49 -1.32
N ASP A 289 1.25 11.73 -1.46
CA ASP A 289 0.19 12.28 -0.63
C ASP A 289 -1.20 11.83 -1.14
N PRO A 290 -2.25 11.73 -0.30
CA PRO A 290 -3.55 11.18 -0.71
C PRO A 290 -4.34 12.03 -1.72
N PHE A 291 -3.76 13.15 -2.15
CA PHE A 291 -4.33 14.09 -3.10
C PHE A 291 -3.69 13.99 -4.49
N ASP A 292 -2.58 13.24 -4.61
CA ASP A 292 -1.91 13.00 -5.89
C ASP A 292 -2.71 12.00 -6.73
N GLU A 293 -2.81 12.23 -8.04
CA GLU A 293 -3.44 11.26 -8.94
C GLU A 293 -2.59 9.98 -9.08
N PRO A 294 -3.21 8.80 -9.29
CA PRO A 294 -2.47 7.57 -9.50
C PRO A 294 -1.76 7.56 -10.87
N GLY A 295 -0.51 8.02 -10.89
CA GLY A 295 0.40 7.87 -12.02
C GLY A 295 1.79 8.45 -11.78
N LEU A 296 2.51 8.59 -12.88
CA LEU A 296 3.55 9.60 -13.12
C LEU A 296 3.04 10.34 -14.36
N THR A 297 2.87 11.66 -14.28
CA THR A 297 2.48 12.45 -15.47
C THR A 297 3.68 12.59 -16.41
N GLU A 298 3.42 12.81 -17.71
CA GLU A 298 4.51 13.05 -18.68
C GLU A 298 5.34 14.27 -18.29
N GLN A 299 4.71 15.31 -17.73
CA GLN A 299 5.37 16.53 -17.27
C GLN A 299 6.28 16.30 -16.05
N GLU A 300 5.79 15.61 -15.01
CA GLU A 300 6.63 15.24 -13.85
C GLU A 300 7.82 14.36 -14.26
N LEU A 301 7.63 13.49 -15.27
CA LEU A 301 8.69 12.67 -15.81
C LEU A 301 9.72 13.50 -16.60
N ASP A 302 9.27 14.41 -17.46
CA ASP A 302 10.14 15.33 -18.19
C ASP A 302 10.97 16.17 -17.22
N GLU A 303 10.34 16.80 -16.22
CA GLU A 303 11.04 17.59 -15.18
C GLU A 303 12.05 16.77 -14.38
N ALA A 304 11.72 15.52 -14.02
CA ALA A 304 12.63 14.65 -13.27
C ALA A 304 13.81 14.17 -14.13
N MET A 305 13.59 13.91 -15.42
CA MET A 305 14.65 13.56 -16.36
C MET A 305 15.57 14.77 -16.62
N ASP A 306 15.02 15.96 -16.90
CA ASP A 306 15.80 17.18 -17.16
C ASP A 306 16.69 17.56 -15.95
N LYS A 307 16.15 17.51 -14.72
CA LYS A 307 16.96 17.72 -13.50
C LYS A 307 18.03 16.65 -13.29
N ALA A 308 17.73 15.39 -13.64
CA ALA A 308 18.70 14.31 -13.56
C ALA A 308 19.84 14.47 -14.59
N ASP A 309 19.56 15.06 -15.75
CA ASP A 309 20.57 15.41 -16.76
C ASP A 309 21.52 16.50 -16.25
N GLU A 310 20.98 17.56 -15.63
CA GLU A 310 21.78 18.62 -14.97
C GLU A 310 22.68 18.05 -13.86
N GLN A 311 22.16 17.15 -13.02
CA GLN A 311 22.91 16.51 -11.93
C GLN A 311 23.88 15.40 -12.39
N SER A 312 23.71 14.87 -13.60
CA SER A 312 24.55 13.79 -14.16
C SER A 312 25.73 14.30 -14.98
N ALA A 313 25.78 15.60 -15.28
CA ALA A 313 26.94 16.25 -15.86
C ALA A 313 28.18 16.02 -14.97
N PRO A 314 29.34 15.62 -15.52
CA PRO A 314 30.55 15.50 -14.72
C PRO A 314 30.97 16.89 -14.22
N ASP A 315 31.33 17.00 -12.93
CA ASP A 315 32.04 18.17 -12.41
C ASP A 315 33.20 18.54 -13.35
N GLU A 316 33.23 19.78 -13.89
CA GLU A 316 34.46 20.29 -14.50
C GLU A 316 35.57 20.16 -13.43
N PRO A 317 36.72 19.54 -13.74
CA PRO A 317 37.84 19.58 -12.80
C PRO A 317 38.16 21.04 -12.50
N PRO A 318 38.37 21.43 -11.23
CA PRO A 318 38.57 22.82 -10.86
C PRO A 318 39.72 23.38 -11.69
N ARG A 319 39.44 24.42 -12.49
CA ARG A 319 40.40 24.98 -13.44
C ARG A 319 41.67 25.36 -12.68
N SER A 320 42.73 24.59 -12.92
CA SER A 320 44.05 24.85 -12.36
C SER A 320 44.47 26.24 -12.79
N GLY A 321 44.71 27.14 -11.83
CA GLY A 321 44.95 28.54 -12.09
C GLY A 321 46.06 28.75 -13.11
N GLU A 322 45.75 29.46 -14.20
CA GLU A 322 46.77 29.93 -15.13
C GLU A 322 47.50 31.14 -14.52
N PRO A 323 48.82 31.27 -14.73
CA PRO A 323 49.61 32.33 -14.14
C PRO A 323 49.43 33.65 -14.90
N GLU A 324 48.98 34.70 -14.20
CA GLU A 324 49.06 36.06 -14.74
C GLU A 324 50.52 36.49 -14.88
N GLY A 325 50.93 36.86 -16.10
CA GLY A 325 52.30 37.28 -16.36
C GLY A 325 52.59 37.65 -17.80
N SER A 326 52.19 38.86 -18.23
CA SER A 326 53.04 39.77 -19.04
C SER A 326 52.35 41.12 -19.28
N ASP A 327 52.93 42.19 -18.73
CA ASP A 327 52.63 43.58 -19.08
C ASP A 327 53.05 43.91 -20.54
N PRO A 328 52.63 45.08 -21.04
CA PRO A 328 53.66 46.02 -21.46
C PRO A 328 53.51 47.45 -20.92
N ASP A 329 54.53 47.86 -20.18
CA ASP A 329 55.29 49.11 -20.37
C ASP A 329 54.58 50.49 -20.21
N SER A 330 54.83 51.17 -19.08
CA SER A 330 55.58 52.44 -19.09
C SER A 330 56.02 52.94 -17.70
N THR A 331 57.27 53.41 -17.66
CA THR A 331 58.13 53.88 -16.54
C THR A 331 57.76 55.28 -15.95
N PRO A 332 58.52 55.86 -14.97
CA PRO A 332 58.84 55.42 -13.59
C PRO A 332 58.75 56.58 -12.55
N GLU A 333 58.97 56.34 -11.23
CA GLU A 333 59.74 57.26 -10.32
C GLU A 333 59.97 56.71 -8.88
N HIS A 334 60.95 57.30 -8.18
CA HIS A 334 61.73 56.86 -7.01
C HIS A 334 61.07 56.36 -5.69
N ASP A 335 61.53 55.19 -5.19
CA ASP A 335 62.41 54.91 -4.01
C ASP A 335 62.62 56.00 -2.90
N PRO A 336 63.05 55.69 -1.64
CA PRO A 336 62.94 54.48 -0.78
C PRO A 336 62.43 54.74 0.68
N SER A 337 62.50 53.69 1.52
CA SER A 337 62.78 53.69 2.99
C SER A 337 61.60 53.76 3.99
N ASN A 338 61.63 53.17 5.20
CA ASN A 338 62.38 52.02 5.76
C ASN A 338 61.76 51.61 7.15
N ASP A 339 62.08 50.39 7.62
CA ASP A 339 62.07 49.87 9.01
C ASP A 339 60.79 49.66 9.86
N ARG A 340 60.53 48.35 10.10
CA ARG A 340 60.56 47.63 11.42
C ARG A 340 59.75 48.15 12.64
N THR A 341 58.71 47.38 13.01
CA THR A 341 58.47 46.62 14.29
C THR A 341 59.05 47.09 15.65
N PRO A 342 58.56 46.60 16.82
CA PRO A 342 57.20 46.24 17.28
C PRO A 342 56.91 46.65 18.77
N ALA A 343 55.68 46.41 19.30
CA ALA A 343 55.32 46.15 20.72
C ALA A 343 53.79 46.12 20.88
N GLU A 344 53.13 45.04 21.30
CA GLU A 344 52.87 44.59 22.69
C GLU A 344 52.02 45.54 23.58
N SER A 345 50.75 45.19 23.80
CA SER A 345 50.24 44.64 25.09
C SER A 345 48.75 44.97 25.37
N SER A 346 48.11 44.10 26.18
CA SER A 346 46.93 44.38 27.04
C SER A 346 45.54 44.60 26.38
N GLY A 347 44.59 43.68 26.67
CA GLY A 347 43.14 43.98 26.69
C GLY A 347 42.67 44.31 28.12
N PRO A 348 41.37 44.14 28.51
CA PRO A 348 40.18 43.76 27.74
C PRO A 348 38.92 44.63 28.06
N GLN A 349 37.71 44.12 27.75
CA GLN A 349 36.35 44.58 28.17
C GLN A 349 35.82 45.88 27.51
N SER A 350 34.67 45.95 26.83
CA SER A 350 33.27 45.45 26.97
C SER A 350 32.32 46.52 27.54
N ASP A 351 31.24 46.81 26.81
CA ASP A 351 29.83 46.71 27.27
C ASP A 351 28.82 47.47 26.38
N THR A 352 27.63 46.89 26.24
CA THR A 352 26.44 47.43 25.56
C THR A 352 25.64 48.37 26.50
N PRO A 353 24.73 49.20 25.99
CA PRO A 353 23.30 48.97 26.31
C PRO A 353 22.31 49.29 25.16
N ALA A 354 21.01 49.03 25.39
CA ALA A 354 19.97 48.87 24.35
C ALA A 354 18.75 49.83 24.48
N ASP A 355 17.95 49.89 23.39
CA ASP A 355 16.51 50.26 23.26
C ASP A 355 16.06 51.71 23.59
N PRO A 356 14.87 52.22 23.15
CA PRO A 356 13.66 51.54 22.62
C PRO A 356 12.92 52.17 21.39
N GLU A 357 11.76 51.59 21.01
CA GLU A 357 10.78 52.03 19.97
C GLU A 357 9.95 53.31 20.32
N PRO A 358 9.23 53.93 19.35
CA PRO A 358 7.75 53.73 19.27
C PRO A 358 7.05 53.90 17.87
N ASP A 359 5.79 53.42 17.79
CA ASP A 359 4.74 53.62 16.74
C ASP A 359 3.86 54.90 17.02
N PRO A 360 2.84 55.38 16.24
CA PRO A 360 2.01 54.72 15.18
C PRO A 360 1.56 55.57 13.91
N ASP A 361 0.73 54.93 13.05
CA ASP A 361 -0.24 55.33 11.96
C ASP A 361 -0.96 56.74 11.96
N PRO A 362 -1.78 57.17 10.93
CA PRO A 362 -2.22 56.54 9.63
C PRO A 362 -2.28 57.47 8.37
N ASP A 363 -2.57 56.93 7.15
CA ASP A 363 -3.67 57.40 6.24
C ASP A 363 -3.74 56.63 4.87
N GLY A 364 -4.95 56.51 4.29
CA GLY A 364 -5.21 55.99 2.91
C GLY A 364 -5.75 57.10 1.97
N PRO A 365 -6.36 56.81 0.78
CA PRO A 365 -6.70 55.54 0.09
C PRO A 365 -5.91 55.37 -1.25
N GLY A 366 -6.12 54.38 -2.13
CA GLY A 366 -6.99 53.19 -2.16
C GLY A 366 -7.78 53.02 -3.49
N GLY A 367 -7.49 51.97 -4.28
CA GLY A 367 -8.15 51.64 -5.57
C GLY A 367 -7.88 50.21 -6.02
N GLY A 368 -8.91 49.45 -6.41
CA GLY A 368 -8.84 47.99 -6.66
C GLY A 368 -9.10 47.56 -8.11
N GLY A 369 -8.60 46.38 -8.49
CA GLY A 369 -8.64 45.87 -9.87
C GLY A 369 -8.33 44.38 -10.06
N VAL A 370 -9.00 43.52 -9.28
CA VAL A 370 -9.29 42.07 -9.47
C VAL A 370 -8.38 41.23 -10.39
N ALA A 371 -7.70 40.25 -9.79
CA ALA A 371 -7.25 39.00 -10.44
C ALA A 371 -7.92 37.78 -9.75
N PRO A 372 -8.15 36.65 -10.43
CA PRO A 372 -9.01 35.56 -9.92
C PRO A 372 -8.32 34.67 -8.86
N PRO A 373 -9.02 34.23 -7.80
CA PRO A 373 -8.46 33.31 -6.82
C PRO A 373 -8.58 31.84 -7.28
N GLY A 374 -7.44 31.18 -7.52
CA GLY A 374 -7.36 29.72 -7.65
C GLY A 374 -7.44 29.01 -6.29
N PRO A 375 -7.94 27.76 -6.22
CA PRO A 375 -7.94 26.96 -4.99
C PRO A 375 -6.60 26.21 -4.84
N GLY A 376 -5.88 26.45 -3.74
CA GLY A 376 -4.63 25.76 -3.43
C GLY A 376 -4.47 25.50 -1.93
N PHE A 377 -4.35 24.22 -1.56
CA PHE A 377 -4.11 23.77 -0.20
C PHE A 377 -2.60 23.49 -0.06
N ALA A 378 -1.94 24.01 0.97
CA ALA A 378 -0.51 23.79 1.21
C ALA A 378 -0.26 23.47 2.70
N PRO A 379 -0.01 22.19 3.06
CA PRO A 379 0.36 21.80 4.41
C PRO A 379 1.88 21.60 4.55
N THR A 380 2.46 22.19 5.60
CA THR A 380 3.89 22.00 5.95
C THR A 380 4.16 20.61 6.51
N ALA A 381 5.32 20.03 6.16
CA ALA A 381 5.72 18.68 6.53
C ALA A 381 5.98 18.48 8.04
N ALA A 382 5.37 17.42 8.63
CA ALA A 382 5.87 16.69 9.81
C ALA A 382 4.96 15.46 10.12
N SER A 383 5.28 14.27 9.60
CA SER A 383 4.54 13.04 9.95
C SER A 383 5.24 12.24 11.07
N ALA A 384 4.82 12.44 12.33
CA ALA A 384 5.29 11.65 13.47
C ALA A 384 4.47 10.35 13.66
N ALA A 385 5.13 9.24 14.00
CA ALA A 385 4.49 7.93 14.10
C ALA A 385 3.58 7.77 15.35
N VAL A 386 2.33 7.37 15.13
CA VAL A 386 1.27 7.24 16.15
C VAL A 386 1.30 5.86 16.84
N LYS A 387 1.05 5.82 18.16
CA LYS A 387 0.93 4.58 18.98
C LYS A 387 -0.47 4.40 19.60
N THR A 388 -0.72 3.19 20.09
CA THR A 388 -2.05 2.54 20.15
C THR A 388 -2.98 2.90 21.30
N LEU A 389 -4.29 2.98 21.00
CA LEU A 389 -5.39 2.87 21.97
C LEU A 389 -5.57 1.42 22.50
N LYS A 390 -5.95 1.26 23.77
CA LYS A 390 -6.33 -0.03 24.40
C LYS A 390 -7.58 0.15 25.28
N VAL A 391 -8.37 -0.92 25.44
CA VAL A 391 -9.58 -0.96 26.30
C VAL A 391 -9.41 -2.09 27.32
N ARG A 392 -9.85 -1.91 28.56
CA ARG A 392 -9.81 -2.95 29.62
C ARG A 392 -10.97 -3.95 29.45
N GLY A 393 -10.71 -5.25 29.65
CA GLY A 393 -11.74 -6.29 29.77
C GLY A 393 -11.57 -7.53 28.86
N VAL A 394 -11.61 -8.72 29.47
CA VAL A 394 -11.65 -10.02 28.78
C VAL A 394 -13.10 -10.37 28.46
N GLY A 395 -13.38 -10.85 27.25
CA GLY A 395 -14.74 -11.19 26.80
C GLY A 395 -14.76 -12.43 25.92
N ASN A 396 -15.89 -13.15 25.92
CA ASN A 396 -16.02 -14.50 25.35
C ASN A 396 -16.34 -14.50 23.83
N GLY A 397 -15.65 -13.68 23.03
CA GLY A 397 -15.93 -13.49 21.59
C GLY A 397 -14.82 -13.97 20.65
N GLU A 398 -15.18 -14.25 19.40
CA GLU A 398 -14.29 -14.57 18.25
C GLU A 398 -13.31 -13.42 17.91
N PRO A 399 -12.11 -13.69 17.32
CA PRO A 399 -10.82 -13.51 18.02
C PRO A 399 -9.90 -12.39 17.50
N GLY A 400 -9.24 -11.63 18.39
CA GLY A 400 -8.85 -10.21 18.26
C GLY A 400 -7.39 -9.80 18.22
N ARG A 401 -7.03 -8.73 17.49
CA ARG A 401 -5.65 -8.17 17.53
C ARG A 401 -5.29 -7.43 18.83
N ARG A 402 -6.19 -7.43 19.84
CA ARG A 402 -5.99 -6.88 21.20
C ARG A 402 -6.20 -7.89 22.34
N SER A 403 -6.71 -9.10 22.10
CA SER A 403 -6.98 -10.09 23.15
C SER A 403 -6.88 -11.51 22.60
N ALA A 404 -6.24 -12.42 23.34
CA ALA A 404 -6.18 -13.82 22.95
C ALA A 404 -7.59 -14.44 23.04
N SER A 405 -8.06 -15.01 21.95
CA SER A 405 -9.34 -15.70 21.86
C SER A 405 -9.17 -17.00 21.06
N GLN A 406 -9.96 -18.01 21.43
CA GLN A 406 -9.94 -19.35 20.84
C GLN A 406 -10.75 -19.32 19.55
N SER A 407 -10.20 -19.86 18.47
CA SER A 407 -10.80 -19.72 17.13
C SER A 407 -11.03 -21.05 16.44
N ILE A 408 -12.02 -21.06 15.54
CA ILE A 408 -12.32 -22.19 14.62
C ILE A 408 -11.43 -22.13 13.36
N ARG A 409 -10.83 -20.96 13.08
CA ARG A 409 -9.90 -20.73 11.95
C ARG A 409 -8.68 -19.94 12.40
N GLY A 410 -7.49 -20.36 11.96
CA GLY A 410 -6.20 -19.81 12.38
C GLY A 410 -5.11 -20.87 12.46
N GLN A 411 -3.92 -20.49 12.91
CA GLN A 411 -2.80 -21.40 13.16
C GLN A 411 -3.18 -22.39 14.28
N ALA A 412 -2.91 -23.68 14.10
CA ALA A 412 -3.09 -24.67 15.16
C ALA A 412 -1.98 -24.47 16.21
N VAL A 413 -2.35 -24.17 17.45
CA VAL A 413 -1.40 -23.84 18.53
C VAL A 413 -1.26 -25.00 19.52
N ARG A 414 -2.30 -25.81 19.70
CA ARG A 414 -2.30 -26.92 20.66
C ARG A 414 -3.29 -28.02 20.26
N ALA A 415 -2.91 -29.27 20.49
CA ALA A 415 -3.80 -30.42 20.42
C ALA A 415 -4.72 -30.46 21.66
N VAL A 416 -6.00 -30.72 21.46
CA VAL A 416 -6.99 -30.96 22.52
C VAL A 416 -7.75 -32.25 22.26
N ARG A 417 -8.32 -32.86 23.30
CA ARG A 417 -9.21 -34.03 23.13
C ARG A 417 -10.59 -33.57 22.64
N ASP A 418 -11.18 -32.62 23.36
CA ASP A 418 -12.52 -32.09 23.09
C ASP A 418 -12.49 -30.61 22.71
N GLY A 419 -13.47 -30.16 21.91
CA GLY A 419 -13.67 -28.75 21.56
C GLY A 419 -12.72 -28.13 20.52
N GLY A 420 -11.85 -28.91 19.88
CA GLY A 420 -10.96 -28.44 18.80
C GLY A 420 -11.60 -28.43 17.42
N SER A 421 -11.09 -27.60 16.50
CA SER A 421 -11.62 -27.41 15.15
C SER A 421 -10.76 -28.11 14.08
N GLY A 422 -11.28 -29.23 13.56
CA GLY A 422 -10.54 -30.12 12.65
C GLY A 422 -9.42 -30.90 13.35
N ILE A 423 -8.74 -31.77 12.61
CA ILE A 423 -7.72 -32.69 13.17
C ILE A 423 -6.39 -31.97 13.36
N HIS A 424 -5.78 -32.15 14.53
CA HIS A 424 -4.41 -31.76 14.82
C HIS A 424 -3.46 -32.93 14.52
N LEU A 425 -2.92 -32.99 13.29
CA LEU A 425 -2.12 -34.11 12.79
C LEU A 425 -1.02 -34.54 13.77
N VAL A 426 -0.09 -33.64 14.12
CA VAL A 426 1.06 -33.93 15.00
C VAL A 426 0.63 -34.50 16.36
N GLY A 427 -0.33 -33.86 17.04
CA GLY A 427 -0.86 -34.34 18.32
C GLY A 427 -1.67 -35.63 18.23
N THR A 428 -2.27 -35.93 17.06
CA THR A 428 -2.94 -37.20 16.78
C THR A 428 -1.93 -38.33 16.58
N VAL A 429 -0.84 -38.06 15.86
CA VAL A 429 0.27 -39.00 15.68
C VAL A 429 0.99 -39.28 17.00
N PHE A 430 1.29 -38.25 17.81
CA PHE A 430 1.86 -38.45 19.15
C PHE A 430 0.92 -39.23 20.08
N ALA A 431 -0.39 -38.94 20.06
CA ALA A 431 -1.36 -39.71 20.84
C ALA A 431 -1.44 -41.17 20.39
N ALA A 432 -1.42 -41.44 19.08
CA ALA A 432 -1.37 -42.78 18.53
C ALA A 432 -0.06 -43.49 18.91
N ALA A 433 1.08 -42.79 18.94
CA ALA A 433 2.37 -43.34 19.34
C ALA A 433 2.44 -43.69 20.83
N ASP A 434 2.00 -42.78 21.72
CA ASP A 434 1.90 -43.00 23.17
C ASP A 434 0.99 -44.19 23.49
N ASN A 435 -0.13 -44.32 22.79
CA ASN A 435 -1.05 -45.43 22.99
C ASN A 435 -0.57 -46.72 22.31
N HIS A 436 0.12 -46.64 21.18
CA HIS A 436 0.78 -47.78 20.53
C HIS A 436 1.85 -48.42 21.44
N ALA A 437 2.67 -47.61 22.11
CA ALA A 437 3.64 -48.10 23.11
C ALA A 437 2.97 -48.85 24.27
N ARG A 438 1.75 -48.45 24.66
CA ARG A 438 0.93 -49.16 25.68
C ARG A 438 0.23 -50.41 25.13
N ARG A 439 -0.14 -50.42 23.85
CA ARG A 439 -0.86 -51.50 23.17
C ARG A 439 0.06 -52.61 22.62
N GLN A 440 1.38 -52.38 22.53
CA GLN A 440 2.40 -53.33 22.04
C GLN A 440 2.15 -53.86 20.61
N ASN A 441 1.52 -53.06 19.74
CA ASN A 441 1.28 -53.45 18.35
C ASN A 441 2.57 -53.41 17.51
N ALA A 442 2.63 -54.18 16.41
CA ALA A 442 3.81 -54.22 15.52
C ALA A 442 3.89 -53.04 14.52
N ARG A 443 2.81 -52.27 14.36
CA ARG A 443 2.74 -51.07 13.51
C ARG A 443 1.91 -49.97 14.18
N LEU A 444 2.26 -48.70 13.92
CA LEU A 444 1.49 -47.56 14.39
C LEU A 444 0.08 -47.60 13.78
N GLN A 445 -0.94 -47.59 14.63
CA GLN A 445 -2.35 -47.55 14.24
C GLN A 445 -2.99 -46.34 14.90
N VAL A 446 -3.68 -45.51 14.11
CA VAL A 446 -4.45 -44.36 14.60
C VAL A 446 -5.90 -44.81 14.79
N LEU A 447 -6.35 -44.86 16.05
CA LEU A 447 -7.73 -45.20 16.40
C LEU A 447 -8.55 -43.93 16.70
N PRO A 448 -9.91 -44.00 16.73
CA PRO A 448 -10.74 -42.82 16.99
C PRO A 448 -10.40 -42.08 18.29
N GLU A 449 -10.01 -42.79 19.34
CA GLU A 449 -9.58 -42.22 20.63
C GLU A 449 -8.20 -41.54 20.59
N ASP A 450 -7.43 -41.72 19.52
CA ASP A 450 -6.14 -41.08 19.30
C ASP A 450 -6.29 -39.72 18.59
N ILE A 451 -7.41 -39.48 17.91
CA ILE A 451 -7.72 -38.22 17.21
C ILE A 451 -7.70 -37.04 18.19
N ARG A 452 -7.00 -35.97 17.82
CA ARG A 452 -6.97 -34.71 18.57
C ARG A 452 -7.54 -33.57 17.74
N GLY A 453 -8.37 -32.75 18.36
CA GLY A 453 -8.85 -31.50 17.77
C GLY A 453 -7.75 -30.43 17.77
N ALA A 454 -7.74 -29.56 16.76
CA ALA A 454 -6.84 -28.42 16.70
C ALA A 454 -7.45 -27.18 17.38
N LEU A 455 -6.84 -26.73 18.48
CA LEU A 455 -7.13 -25.43 19.06
C LEU A 455 -6.40 -24.36 18.23
N ARG A 456 -7.16 -23.50 17.53
CA ARG A 456 -6.60 -22.48 16.62
C ARG A 456 -6.64 -21.08 17.23
N ARG A 457 -5.76 -20.18 16.76
CA ARG A 457 -5.64 -18.78 17.22
C ARG A 457 -5.77 -17.79 16.04
N GLY A 458 -6.65 -16.79 16.19
CA GLY A 458 -6.99 -15.76 15.18
C GLY A 458 -6.71 -14.29 15.59
N LYS A 459 -7.11 -13.31 14.75
CA LYS A 459 -6.91 -11.84 14.91
C LYS A 459 -8.08 -10.99 14.30
N GLU A 460 -8.85 -10.24 15.11
CA GLU A 460 -10.02 -9.38 14.74
C GLU A 460 -9.52 -8.00 14.29
N GLY A 461 -10.35 -7.32 13.49
CA GLY A 461 -10.43 -5.84 13.47
C GLY A 461 -11.76 -5.34 14.03
N ASN A 462 -11.76 -4.16 14.65
CA ASN A 462 -12.91 -3.50 15.27
C ASN A 462 -13.90 -2.92 14.24
N LEU A 463 -15.04 -2.42 14.73
CA LEU A 463 -15.83 -1.38 14.06
C LEU A 463 -15.58 -0.06 14.78
N VAL A 464 -15.02 0.93 14.09
CA VAL A 464 -14.86 2.30 14.61
C VAL A 464 -15.92 3.20 13.99
N VAL A 465 -16.72 3.87 14.82
CA VAL A 465 -17.74 4.83 14.38
C VAL A 465 -17.33 6.22 14.86
N PHE A 466 -16.86 7.06 13.95
CA PHE A 466 -16.58 8.46 14.22
C PHE A 466 -17.89 9.24 14.21
N VAL A 467 -18.10 10.10 15.21
CA VAL A 467 -19.25 10.99 15.32
C VAL A 467 -18.71 12.42 15.34
N LEU A 468 -18.86 13.12 14.22
CA LEU A 468 -18.26 14.44 13.96
C LEU A 468 -19.29 15.55 14.16
N ASP A 469 -18.97 16.50 15.04
CA ASP A 469 -19.69 17.75 15.19
C ASP A 469 -19.31 18.74 14.08
N LEU A 470 -20.28 19.23 13.30
CA LEU A 470 -20.08 20.24 12.25
C LEU A 470 -20.86 21.54 12.53
N SER A 471 -21.21 21.78 13.79
CA SER A 471 -21.98 22.95 14.23
C SER A 471 -21.24 24.30 14.08
N GLY A 472 -21.95 25.40 14.35
CA GLY A 472 -21.43 26.76 14.23
C GLY A 472 -20.22 27.09 15.12
N SER A 473 -19.97 26.36 16.21
CA SER A 473 -18.74 26.50 17.02
C SER A 473 -17.50 25.92 16.32
N MET A 474 -17.68 25.16 15.23
CA MET A 474 -16.61 24.58 14.41
C MET A 474 -16.22 25.46 13.19
N THR A 475 -16.78 26.68 13.08
CA THR A 475 -16.64 27.56 11.91
C THR A 475 -15.22 28.14 11.73
N ALA A 476 -14.36 28.08 12.75
CA ALA A 476 -12.96 28.48 12.60
C ALA A 476 -12.22 27.51 11.66
N ARG A 477 -11.78 28.00 10.50
CA ARG A 477 -11.14 27.21 9.42
C ARG A 477 -10.06 26.25 9.96
N LYS A 478 -9.09 26.78 10.72
CA LYS A 478 -8.03 26.02 11.42
C LYS A 478 -8.53 24.90 12.35
N ARG A 479 -9.73 25.02 12.94
CA ARG A 479 -10.34 24.01 13.83
C ARG A 479 -10.88 22.84 13.01
N LEU A 480 -11.56 23.10 11.90
CA LEU A 480 -11.98 22.04 10.98
C LEU A 480 -10.77 21.36 10.34
N ASP A 481 -9.75 22.11 9.95
CA ASP A 481 -8.53 21.56 9.36
C ASP A 481 -7.83 20.59 10.34
N ALA A 482 -7.72 20.97 11.63
CA ALA A 482 -7.18 20.11 12.69
C ALA A 482 -8.05 18.86 12.96
N VAL A 483 -9.39 19.00 12.98
CA VAL A 483 -10.33 17.89 13.16
C VAL A 483 -10.26 16.92 12.00
N SER A 484 -10.32 17.42 10.76
CA SER A 484 -10.23 16.60 9.56
C SER A 484 -8.85 15.92 9.46
N GLY A 485 -7.75 16.64 9.72
CA GLY A 485 -6.40 16.05 9.78
C GLY A 485 -6.27 14.93 10.82
N ALA A 486 -6.80 15.14 12.04
CA ALA A 486 -6.80 14.12 13.09
C ALA A 486 -7.67 12.90 12.70
N VAL A 487 -8.86 13.11 12.14
CA VAL A 487 -9.74 12.03 11.65
C VAL A 487 -9.08 11.25 10.52
N VAL A 488 -8.46 11.92 9.54
CA VAL A 488 -7.72 11.27 8.45
C VAL A 488 -6.53 10.48 8.99
N SER A 489 -5.78 11.01 9.97
CA SER A 489 -4.70 10.28 10.63
C SER A 489 -5.21 9.02 11.36
N MET A 490 -6.32 9.12 12.08
CA MET A 490 -6.94 7.97 12.77
C MET A 490 -7.55 6.95 11.79
N LEU A 491 -8.06 7.41 10.64
CA LEU A 491 -8.49 6.56 9.52
C LEU A 491 -7.31 5.76 8.93
N ARG A 492 -6.16 6.40 8.70
CA ARG A 492 -4.93 5.74 8.21
C ARG A 492 -4.40 4.66 9.18
N ASP A 493 -4.39 4.88 10.50
CA ASP A 493 -4.01 3.82 11.47
C ASP A 493 -5.04 2.67 11.53
N SER A 494 -6.33 2.98 11.38
CA SER A 494 -7.41 1.97 11.35
C SER A 494 -7.28 1.02 10.15
N TYR A 495 -6.85 1.55 9.00
CA TYR A 495 -6.58 0.81 7.76
C TYR A 495 -5.44 -0.20 7.89
N GLN A 496 -4.31 0.20 8.49
CA GLN A 496 -3.17 -0.71 8.75
C GLN A 496 -3.56 -1.95 9.61
N ARG A 497 -4.71 -1.89 10.30
CA ARG A 497 -5.14 -2.88 11.30
C ARG A 497 -6.37 -3.71 10.89
N ARG A 498 -6.99 -3.45 9.74
CA ARG A 498 -8.22 -4.11 9.21
C ARG A 498 -9.52 -3.81 9.99
N ASP A 499 -9.61 -2.64 10.61
CA ASP A 499 -10.85 -2.15 11.23
C ASP A 499 -11.83 -1.64 10.16
N ARG A 500 -13.14 -1.83 10.34
CA ARG A 500 -14.14 -1.12 9.54
C ARG A 500 -14.38 0.26 10.14
N VAL A 501 -14.52 1.27 9.30
CA VAL A 501 -14.82 2.63 9.75
C VAL A 501 -16.12 3.14 9.17
N ALA A 502 -16.93 3.78 10.02
CA ALA A 502 -18.06 4.59 9.62
C ALA A 502 -17.89 6.02 10.15
N VAL A 503 -18.44 7.00 9.45
CA VAL A 503 -18.49 8.41 9.87
C VAL A 503 -19.94 8.86 9.88
N VAL A 504 -20.39 9.28 11.06
CA VAL A 504 -21.64 9.98 11.32
C VAL A 504 -21.31 11.46 11.50
N THR A 505 -21.99 12.34 10.78
CA THR A 505 -21.85 13.80 10.96
C THR A 505 -23.11 14.37 11.61
N MET A 506 -22.93 15.39 12.45
CA MET A 506 -24.00 16.06 13.20
C MET A 506 -24.10 17.50 12.74
N ARG A 507 -25.26 17.90 12.18
CA ARG A 507 -25.44 19.25 11.66
C ARG A 507 -26.89 19.70 11.70
N GLY A 508 -27.12 20.95 12.08
CA GLY A 508 -28.45 21.57 12.02
C GLY A 508 -29.40 20.94 13.04
N ALA A 509 -30.35 20.13 12.57
CA ALA A 509 -31.36 19.49 13.42
C ALA A 509 -31.26 17.95 13.47
N GLY A 510 -30.26 17.35 12.81
CA GLY A 510 -30.13 15.88 12.73
C GLY A 510 -28.71 15.40 12.49
N ALA A 511 -28.57 14.08 12.32
CA ALA A 511 -27.30 13.43 12.02
C ALA A 511 -27.45 12.48 10.83
N GLU A 512 -26.39 12.36 10.03
CA GLU A 512 -26.36 11.54 8.82
C GLU A 512 -25.12 10.64 8.79
N ILE A 513 -25.22 9.51 8.06
CA ILE A 513 -24.11 8.58 7.87
C ILE A 513 -23.38 8.98 6.57
N THR A 514 -22.47 9.97 6.66
CA THR A 514 -21.66 10.44 5.52
C THR A 514 -20.82 9.31 4.93
N VAL A 515 -20.19 8.49 5.79
CA VAL A 515 -19.40 7.32 5.38
C VAL A 515 -20.03 6.06 6.00
N PRO A 516 -20.67 5.18 5.21
CA PRO A 516 -21.15 3.89 5.72
C PRO A 516 -19.97 2.98 6.09
N PRO A 517 -20.16 1.94 6.94
CA PRO A 517 -19.08 1.04 7.37
C PRO A 517 -18.24 0.47 6.21
N THR A 518 -17.06 1.04 5.97
CA THR A 518 -16.16 0.73 4.86
C THR A 518 -14.79 0.26 5.36
N ARG A 519 -13.96 -0.28 4.45
CA ARG A 519 -12.54 -0.58 4.67
C ARG A 519 -11.61 0.31 3.85
N SER A 520 -12.12 1.01 2.83
CA SER A 520 -11.34 1.97 2.04
C SER A 520 -11.26 3.30 2.79
N VAL A 521 -10.03 3.76 3.02
CA VAL A 521 -9.77 5.09 3.59
C VAL A 521 -10.10 6.17 2.56
N ASP A 522 -9.75 5.96 1.30
CA ASP A 522 -9.86 6.98 0.25
C ASP A 522 -11.33 7.26 -0.07
N ALA A 523 -12.18 6.23 -0.06
CA ALA A 523 -13.63 6.39 -0.13
C ALA A 523 -14.22 7.16 1.09
N ALA A 524 -13.56 7.11 2.26
CA ALA A 524 -13.94 7.92 3.41
C ALA A 524 -13.41 9.36 3.29
N VAL A 525 -12.12 9.53 2.93
CA VAL A 525 -11.45 10.82 2.75
C VAL A 525 -12.13 11.66 1.66
N ARG A 526 -12.40 11.09 0.48
CA ARG A 526 -13.13 11.77 -0.62
C ARG A 526 -14.53 12.22 -0.25
N ARG A 527 -15.14 11.65 0.80
CA ARG A 527 -16.46 12.07 1.33
C ARG A 527 -16.35 13.10 2.46
N LEU A 528 -15.21 13.15 3.16
CA LEU A 528 -14.92 14.15 4.19
C LEU A 528 -14.54 15.51 3.59
N THR A 529 -13.86 15.54 2.44
CA THR A 529 -13.42 16.79 1.78
C THR A 529 -14.56 17.70 1.30
N GLY A 530 -15.79 17.18 1.17
CA GLY A 530 -16.97 17.96 0.77
C GLY A 530 -17.79 18.56 1.94
N LEU A 531 -17.38 18.36 3.19
CA LEU A 531 -18.20 18.72 4.35
C LEU A 531 -18.24 20.24 4.63
N ARG A 532 -19.45 20.82 4.59
CA ARG A 532 -19.71 22.23 4.96
C ARG A 532 -20.15 22.35 6.41
N THR A 533 -19.57 23.27 7.17
CA THR A 533 -19.92 23.55 8.58
C THR A 533 -21.15 24.46 8.74
N GLY A 534 -21.63 24.58 9.97
CA GLY A 534 -22.64 25.54 10.40
C GLY A 534 -23.98 24.90 10.75
N GLY A 535 -24.68 25.50 11.72
CA GLY A 535 -25.93 24.99 12.30
C GLY A 535 -25.80 24.74 13.81
N ARG A 536 -26.82 24.12 14.41
CA ARG A 536 -26.79 23.68 15.82
C ARG A 536 -26.07 22.32 15.93
N THR A 537 -25.89 21.87 17.17
CA THR A 537 -25.23 20.61 17.57
C THR A 537 -26.27 19.57 18.03
N PRO A 538 -26.74 18.68 17.12
CA PRO A 538 -27.68 17.60 17.43
C PRO A 538 -26.96 16.37 17.97
N LEU A 539 -26.37 16.52 19.17
CA LEU A 539 -25.54 15.49 19.80
C LEU A 539 -26.32 14.21 20.14
N ALA A 540 -27.59 14.35 20.54
CA ALA A 540 -28.45 13.20 20.84
C ALA A 540 -28.72 12.38 19.58
N GLU A 541 -28.99 13.04 18.47
CA GLU A 541 -29.25 12.45 17.16
C GLU A 541 -28.01 11.72 16.65
N GLY A 542 -26.81 12.32 16.75
CA GLY A 542 -25.56 11.66 16.36
C GLY A 542 -25.25 10.39 17.15
N LEU A 543 -25.48 10.40 18.47
CA LEU A 543 -25.32 9.22 19.33
C LEU A 543 -26.37 8.13 19.06
N LEU A 544 -27.59 8.50 18.67
CA LEU A 544 -28.61 7.54 18.25
C LEU A 544 -28.30 6.95 16.87
N THR A 545 -27.82 7.76 15.92
CA THR A 545 -27.40 7.30 14.59
C THR A 545 -26.17 6.40 14.66
N SER A 546 -25.17 6.71 15.49
CA SER A 546 -24.01 5.84 15.69
C SER A 546 -24.39 4.50 16.34
N ARG A 547 -25.32 4.52 17.30
CA ARG A 547 -25.93 3.32 17.88
C ARG A 547 -26.66 2.46 16.84
N ASP A 548 -27.40 3.08 15.93
CA ASP A 548 -28.08 2.35 14.85
C ASP A 548 -27.07 1.74 13.85
N VAL A 549 -25.95 2.40 13.57
CA VAL A 549 -24.84 1.83 12.80
C VAL A 549 -24.25 0.61 13.50
N VAL A 550 -23.98 0.70 14.81
CA VAL A 550 -23.49 -0.42 15.63
C VAL A 550 -24.45 -1.60 15.61
N ARG A 551 -25.74 -1.37 15.88
CA ARG A 551 -26.78 -2.43 15.88
C ARG A 551 -26.98 -3.09 14.51
N ARG A 552 -27.01 -2.30 13.42
CA ARG A 552 -27.15 -2.86 12.06
C ARG A 552 -25.93 -3.67 11.65
N ASN A 553 -24.74 -3.32 12.12
CA ASN A 553 -23.52 -4.06 11.80
C ASN A 553 -23.32 -5.27 12.73
N SER A 554 -23.74 -5.24 14.00
CA SER A 554 -23.67 -6.40 14.89
C SER A 554 -24.58 -7.56 14.45
N HIS A 555 -25.68 -7.28 13.74
CA HIS A 555 -26.48 -8.32 13.09
C HIS A 555 -25.75 -9.01 11.92
N LYS A 556 -24.84 -8.31 11.23
CA LYS A 556 -24.07 -8.85 10.11
C LYS A 556 -22.76 -9.52 10.56
N GLU A 557 -22.11 -8.95 11.57
CA GLU A 557 -20.80 -9.36 12.07
C GLU A 557 -20.78 -9.29 13.62
N PRO A 558 -21.47 -10.23 14.31
CA PRO A 558 -21.72 -10.17 15.76
C PRO A 558 -20.47 -10.19 16.63
N ASN A 559 -19.34 -10.65 16.07
CA ASN A 559 -18.08 -10.83 16.79
C ASN A 559 -17.13 -9.62 16.68
N ARG A 560 -17.52 -8.51 16.01
CA ARG A 560 -16.72 -7.28 16.03
C ARG A 560 -17.06 -6.40 17.21
N ARG A 561 -16.04 -5.97 17.95
CA ARG A 561 -16.18 -4.95 19.00
C ARG A 561 -16.44 -3.57 18.38
N PRO A 562 -17.52 -2.86 18.78
CA PRO A 562 -17.77 -1.48 18.38
C PRO A 562 -17.03 -0.50 19.29
N ILE A 563 -16.40 0.50 18.68
CA ILE A 563 -15.80 1.67 19.34
C ILE A 563 -16.43 2.92 18.74
N VAL A 564 -17.04 3.77 19.56
CA VAL A 564 -17.59 5.07 19.15
C VAL A 564 -16.61 6.17 19.55
N VAL A 565 -16.16 6.97 18.58
CA VAL A 565 -15.24 8.10 18.80
C VAL A 565 -15.99 9.39 18.50
N VAL A 566 -16.27 10.21 19.53
CA VAL A 566 -17.08 11.42 19.40
C VAL A 566 -16.19 12.65 19.42
N LEU A 567 -16.21 13.45 18.35
CA LEU A 567 -15.46 14.70 18.22
C LEU A 567 -16.44 15.86 18.37
N THR A 568 -16.40 16.57 19.51
CA THR A 568 -17.35 17.65 19.85
C THR A 568 -16.79 18.57 20.94
N ASP A 569 -17.33 19.78 21.07
CA ASP A 569 -17.15 20.64 22.24
C ASP A 569 -18.15 20.32 23.39
N GLY A 570 -19.05 19.36 23.16
CA GLY A 570 -20.07 18.92 24.11
C GLY A 570 -21.32 19.81 24.19
N ARG A 571 -21.41 20.88 23.39
CA ARG A 571 -22.50 21.87 23.46
C ARG A 571 -23.77 21.39 22.73
N ALA A 572 -24.49 20.44 23.30
CA ALA A 572 -25.79 19.99 22.76
C ALA A 572 -26.80 21.16 22.69
N THR A 573 -27.08 21.64 21.47
CA THR A 573 -27.86 22.87 21.22
C THR A 573 -29.10 22.67 20.34
N ALA A 574 -29.35 21.46 19.83
CA ALA A 574 -30.52 21.16 19.02
C ALA A 574 -31.75 20.71 19.85
N GLY A 575 -32.82 21.51 19.81
CA GLY A 575 -34.13 21.17 20.38
C GLY A 575 -34.24 21.35 21.91
N PRO A 576 -35.46 21.20 22.46
CA PRO A 576 -35.69 21.28 23.90
C PRO A 576 -34.94 20.17 24.65
N ALA A 577 -34.44 20.51 25.84
CA ALA A 577 -33.69 19.61 26.72
C ALA A 577 -32.50 18.87 26.04
N ALA A 578 -31.86 19.49 25.05
CA ALA A 578 -30.81 18.87 24.21
C ALA A 578 -29.73 18.11 25.00
N LEU A 579 -29.21 18.70 26.08
CA LEU A 579 -28.20 18.08 26.96
C LEU A 579 -28.72 16.79 27.62
N ALA A 580 -29.96 16.79 28.13
CA ALA A 580 -30.57 15.62 28.76
C ALA A 580 -30.87 14.51 27.73
N ARG A 581 -31.27 14.88 26.50
CA ARG A 581 -31.45 13.94 25.39
C ARG A 581 -30.13 13.30 24.97
N ALA A 582 -29.04 14.07 24.95
CA ALA A 582 -27.70 13.57 24.64
C ALA A 582 -27.20 12.59 25.71
N GLY A 583 -27.36 12.93 27.01
CA GLY A 583 -27.04 12.01 28.10
C GLY A 583 -27.86 10.71 28.06
N ALA A 584 -29.16 10.80 27.77
CA ALA A 584 -30.01 9.62 27.60
C ALA A 584 -29.62 8.74 26.39
N ALA A 585 -29.03 9.32 25.34
CA ALA A 585 -28.48 8.58 24.21
C ALA A 585 -27.13 7.92 24.56
N ALA A 586 -26.24 8.63 25.26
CA ALA A 586 -24.99 8.10 25.78
C ALA A 586 -25.21 6.89 26.71
N ASP A 587 -26.16 7.00 27.64
CA ASP A 587 -26.53 5.92 28.56
C ASP A 587 -27.11 4.67 27.87
N ARG A 588 -27.62 4.79 26.63
CA ARG A 588 -28.07 3.64 25.83
C ARG A 588 -26.87 2.92 25.22
N LEU A 589 -25.94 3.65 24.61
CA LEU A 589 -24.68 3.10 24.06
C LEU A 589 -23.86 2.39 25.15
N ARG A 590 -23.74 3.01 26.33
CA ARG A 590 -23.03 2.44 27.49
C ARG A 590 -23.67 1.14 27.98
N ARG A 591 -25.01 1.09 28.11
CA ARG A 591 -25.75 -0.13 28.50
C ARG A 591 -25.68 -1.24 27.47
N GLU A 592 -25.49 -0.91 26.19
CA GLU A 592 -25.26 -1.89 25.11
C GLU A 592 -23.78 -2.34 25.03
N GLY A 593 -22.93 -1.97 26.00
CA GLY A 593 -21.54 -2.44 26.10
C GLY A 593 -20.58 -1.84 25.07
N THR A 594 -20.97 -0.74 24.41
CA THR A 594 -20.15 -0.09 23.39
C THR A 594 -19.01 0.69 24.04
N SER A 595 -17.77 0.48 23.59
CA SER A 595 -16.62 1.27 24.05
C SER A 595 -16.67 2.66 23.44
N ALA A 596 -16.35 3.69 24.23
CA ALA A 596 -16.45 5.08 23.78
C ALA A 596 -15.18 5.88 24.10
N ILE A 597 -14.86 6.84 23.22
CA ILE A 597 -13.83 7.87 23.42
C ILE A 597 -14.44 9.20 22.99
N VAL A 598 -14.25 10.25 23.79
CA VAL A 598 -14.61 11.62 23.42
C VAL A 598 -13.34 12.42 23.19
N ILE A 599 -13.27 13.09 22.05
CA ILE A 599 -12.21 14.03 21.70
C ILE A 599 -12.79 15.44 21.86
N ASP A 600 -12.31 16.12 22.88
CA ASP A 600 -12.68 17.49 23.23
C ASP A 600 -12.09 18.47 22.22
N CYS A 601 -12.98 19.18 21.52
CA CYS A 601 -12.65 20.17 20.51
C CYS A 601 -12.69 21.61 21.06
N GLU A 602 -12.92 21.81 22.36
CA GLU A 602 -12.97 23.14 22.99
C GLU A 602 -11.58 23.79 23.06
N GLN A 603 -11.45 25.01 22.56
CA GLN A 603 -10.23 25.83 22.68
C GLN A 603 -10.57 27.27 23.04
N GLY A 604 -9.89 27.79 24.06
CA GLY A 604 -10.03 29.15 24.61
C GLY A 604 -9.57 29.24 26.07
N MET A 605 -9.46 30.47 26.58
CA MET A 605 -9.15 30.76 27.99
C MET A 605 -10.27 30.33 28.95
N VAL A 606 -11.51 30.27 28.47
CA VAL A 606 -12.68 29.81 29.23
C VAL A 606 -13.14 28.48 28.62
N ARG A 607 -13.25 27.45 29.46
CA ARG A 607 -13.66 26.09 29.06
C ARG A 607 -14.88 25.67 29.87
N LEU A 608 -15.89 25.11 29.21
CA LEU A 608 -17.10 24.58 29.83
C LEU A 608 -16.96 23.10 30.22
N GLY A 609 -16.02 22.36 29.60
CA GLY A 609 -15.70 20.98 29.98
C GLY A 609 -16.81 19.95 29.70
N LEU A 610 -17.80 20.30 28.87
CA LEU A 610 -18.97 19.47 28.58
C LEU A 610 -18.61 18.14 27.90
N ALA A 611 -17.56 18.13 27.06
CA ALA A 611 -17.02 16.91 26.46
C ALA A 611 -16.58 15.87 27.52
N ARG A 612 -16.04 16.32 28.67
CA ARG A 612 -15.66 15.43 29.79
C ARG A 612 -16.88 14.85 30.52
N VAL A 613 -17.95 15.63 30.67
CA VAL A 613 -19.23 15.15 31.21
C VAL A 613 -19.85 14.09 30.30
N LEU A 614 -19.82 14.33 28.99
CA LEU A 614 -20.27 13.36 27.98
C LEU A 614 -19.46 12.05 28.02
N ALA A 615 -18.14 12.13 28.15
CA ALA A 615 -17.28 10.95 28.28
C ALA A 615 -17.67 10.10 29.51
N GLY A 616 -17.92 10.73 30.66
CA GLY A 616 -18.42 10.05 31.85
C GLY A 616 -19.76 9.35 31.64
N GLN A 617 -20.71 10.00 30.94
CA GLN A 617 -22.01 9.41 30.61
C GLN A 617 -21.91 8.22 29.62
N LEU A 618 -20.93 8.26 28.71
CA LEU A 618 -20.61 7.16 27.80
C LEU A 618 -19.81 6.03 28.48
N GLY A 619 -19.24 6.26 29.67
CA GLY A 619 -18.31 5.33 30.30
C GLY A 619 -16.96 5.24 29.58
N GLY A 620 -16.55 6.31 28.90
CA GLY A 620 -15.37 6.40 28.06
C GLY A 620 -14.34 7.44 28.53
N GLU A 621 -13.20 7.48 27.85
CA GLU A 621 -12.12 8.44 28.13
C GLU A 621 -12.34 9.77 27.36
N CYS A 622 -11.82 10.87 27.90
CA CYS A 622 -11.85 12.19 27.29
C CYS A 622 -10.42 12.66 26.96
N VAL A 623 -10.15 13.00 25.71
CA VAL A 623 -8.83 13.37 25.16
C VAL A 623 -8.92 14.74 24.50
N GLN A 624 -7.88 15.60 24.59
CA GLN A 624 -7.89 16.90 23.92
C GLN A 624 -7.48 16.77 22.45
N ILE A 625 -8.07 17.57 21.56
CA ILE A 625 -7.67 17.57 20.14
C ILE A 625 -6.21 18.00 19.91
N ALA A 626 -5.65 18.87 20.76
CA ALA A 626 -4.26 19.33 20.65
C ALA A 626 -3.25 18.18 20.87
N ASP A 627 -3.58 17.23 21.75
CA ASP A 627 -2.74 16.05 22.05
C ASP A 627 -2.67 15.08 20.86
N LEU A 628 -3.63 15.17 19.93
CA LEU A 628 -3.67 14.37 18.70
C LEU A 628 -2.85 14.99 17.57
N THR A 629 -2.72 16.33 17.51
CA THR A 629 -2.04 17.04 16.41
C THR A 629 -0.54 17.20 16.59
N ALA A 630 -0.03 17.32 17.82
CA ALA A 630 1.38 17.64 18.09
C ALA A 630 2.31 16.39 18.18
N GLY A 631 1.99 15.30 17.46
CA GLY A 631 2.70 14.01 17.60
C GLY A 631 2.42 13.27 18.92
N GLY A 632 1.37 13.67 19.65
CA GLY A 632 1.21 13.43 21.10
C GLY A 632 0.43 12.19 21.54
N VAL A 633 -0.02 11.30 20.65
CA VAL A 633 -0.80 10.09 21.04
C VAL A 633 -0.01 9.12 21.94
N ALA A 634 1.32 9.31 22.07
CA ALA A 634 2.16 8.59 23.02
C ALA A 634 2.05 9.05 24.49
N GLY A 635 1.41 10.20 24.78
CA GLY A 635 1.32 10.76 26.13
C GLY A 635 0.19 10.17 26.99
N VAL A 636 -1.01 10.04 26.41
CA VAL A 636 -2.26 9.80 27.16
C VAL A 636 -2.34 8.40 27.79
N VAL A 637 -1.57 7.43 27.29
CA VAL A 637 -1.59 6.03 27.76
C VAL A 637 -0.91 5.84 29.14
N ARG A 638 -0.26 6.87 29.70
CA ARG A 638 0.54 6.75 30.94
C ARG A 638 -0.20 7.04 32.25
N SER A 639 -1.38 7.65 32.21
CA SER A 639 -2.19 7.99 33.39
C SER A 639 -3.24 6.93 33.77
N ALA A 640 -3.29 5.79 33.08
CA ALA A 640 -4.29 4.74 33.26
C ALA A 640 -3.70 3.30 33.28
N ALA A 641 -2.42 3.16 33.66
CA ALA A 641 -1.80 1.87 33.97
C ALA A 641 -2.18 1.44 35.39
#